data_AF-A0A078LCH8-F1
#
_entry.id   AF-A0A078LCH8-F1
#
_cell.length_a   1.000
_cell.length_b   1.000
_cell.length_c   1.000
_cell.angle_alpha   90.00
_cell.angle_beta   90.00
_cell.angle_gamma   90.00
#
_symmetry.space_group_name_H-M   'P 1'
#
loop_
_entity.id
_entity.type
_entity.pdbx_description
1 polymer ?
#
loop_
_entity_poly.entity_id
_entity_poly.type
_entity_poly.pdbx_seq_one_letter_code
_entity_poly.pdbx_strand_id
1 'polypeptide(L)'
;MHPRPVNETDQRYRALRLRLLMCMVIGYAAFYLTRKSVNYVLPALQTDLGLDKGDIGLLGSLFYLTYGLSKFTAGLWHDSHGQRWFMGVGLFATGLLNVVFAFGESLTLLLAVWTLNGFFQGWGWPPCARLLTHWYSRNERGFWWGCWNMSINIGGAIIPLISAFAAHWWGWQAAMLAPGIISMALGIWLTLQLKGTPQEEGLPTVGAWRHDPLELRQEQQSPPMGLWQMLRTTMLKNPMIWLLGVSYVLVYLIRIALNDWGNIWLTESHGVNLLSANATVMLFEVGGLLGALFAGWGSDLLFSGQRAPMILLFTLGLMVSVAALWLAPVHHYALLAVCFFTVGFFVFGPQMLIGLAAVECGHKAAAGSITGFLGLFAYLGAALAGWPLSLLLVGHVQSALGRCGTYGFIADAAADGGHHHLAQSKDKTMKLTLTSTLIASGIALATLTGAAQAKGRLVVYCSATNEMCEAETKAFGDKYDVKTSFIRNGSGSTLAKVDAEKKNPQADVWYGGTLDPQSQAGEMGLLQPYKSPNLEQVMEKFRDPAKVKGNLSSAVYVGILGFGVNTQRLKEKNLPVPKCWKDLTKPEYKGEIQIADPQSSGTAYTALATFAQLWGEDQAFDYLKQLNANVSQYTKSGIAPARNAARGETAIGIGFLHDYSLEKEQGAPLELISPCEGTGYEIGGVSILKGARNLDNAKLFVDWVLSKEAQELAWKKGKSYQILTNTTAETSPNSLKLDDLKLINYDMDKYGSTDVRKQLINKWVSEVKMGK
;
A
#
# COMPACT_ATOMS: atom_id res chain seq x y z
N MET A 1 53.26 19.85 -17.22
CA MET A 1 52.47 20.27 -16.04
C MET A 1 53.41 20.35 -14.85
N HIS A 2 53.62 21.54 -14.30
CA HIS A 2 54.42 21.70 -13.07
C HIS A 2 53.66 21.06 -11.88
N PRO A 3 54.32 20.25 -11.03
CA PRO A 3 53.69 19.71 -9.83
C PRO A 3 53.30 20.86 -8.90
N ARG A 4 52.02 20.90 -8.50
CA ARG A 4 51.50 21.89 -7.55
C ARG A 4 52.05 21.62 -6.15
N PRO A 5 52.20 22.64 -5.29
CA PRO A 5 52.60 22.43 -3.89
C PRO A 5 51.61 21.51 -3.15
N VAL A 6 52.15 20.66 -2.27
CA VAL A 6 51.40 19.59 -1.56
C VAL A 6 50.20 20.15 -0.79
N ASN A 7 50.34 21.30 -0.14
CA ASN A 7 49.26 21.95 0.61
C ASN A 7 48.07 22.41 -0.26
N GLU A 8 48.30 22.89 -1.48
CA GLU A 8 47.21 23.27 -2.41
C GLU A 8 46.48 22.04 -2.94
N THR A 9 47.19 20.94 -3.13
CA THR A 9 46.62 19.67 -3.60
C THR A 9 45.69 19.10 -2.53
N ASP A 10 46.10 19.10 -1.27
CA ASP A 10 45.30 18.62 -0.12
C ASP A 10 44.03 19.45 0.11
N GLN A 11 44.14 20.78 0.11
CA GLN A 11 42.99 21.67 0.30
C GLN A 11 41.97 21.50 -0.82
N ARG A 12 42.44 21.39 -2.06
CA ARG A 12 41.58 21.17 -3.23
C ARG A 12 40.93 19.80 -3.21
N TYR A 13 41.63 18.75 -2.75
CA TYR A 13 41.06 17.41 -2.59
C TYR A 13 39.90 17.39 -1.58
N ARG A 14 40.12 18.02 -0.41
CA ARG A 14 39.10 18.08 0.66
C ARG A 14 37.87 18.89 0.24
N ALA A 15 38.07 20.04 -0.39
CA ALA A 15 36.96 20.88 -0.87
C ALA A 15 36.13 20.19 -1.97
N LEU A 16 36.80 19.54 -2.93
CA LEU A 16 36.13 18.86 -4.04
C LEU A 16 35.38 17.62 -3.61
N ARG A 17 35.93 16.81 -2.69
CA ARG A 17 35.24 15.64 -2.13
C ARG A 17 33.89 16.00 -1.52
N LEU A 18 33.85 17.00 -0.63
CA LEU A 18 32.62 17.41 0.04
C LEU A 18 31.61 17.99 -0.96
N ARG A 19 32.06 18.84 -1.88
CA ARG A 19 31.20 19.42 -2.93
C ARG A 19 30.60 18.34 -3.83
N LEU A 20 31.40 17.38 -4.28
CA LEU A 20 30.96 16.27 -5.13
C LEU A 20 29.94 15.39 -4.40
N LEU A 21 30.18 15.08 -3.12
CA LEU A 21 29.21 14.34 -2.32
C LEU A 21 27.87 15.06 -2.23
N MET A 22 27.88 16.37 -1.92
CA MET A 22 26.63 17.15 -1.87
C MET A 22 25.92 17.18 -3.22
N CYS A 23 26.65 17.33 -4.33
CA CYS A 23 26.06 17.27 -5.67
C CYS A 23 25.43 15.90 -5.96
N MET A 24 26.13 14.80 -5.62
CA MET A 24 25.60 13.44 -5.79
C MET A 24 24.37 13.17 -4.91
N VAL A 25 24.37 13.66 -3.67
CA VAL A 25 23.24 13.51 -2.73
C VAL A 25 22.03 14.29 -3.22
N ILE A 26 22.19 15.57 -3.58
CA ILE A 26 21.10 16.42 -4.09
C ILE A 26 20.56 15.83 -5.39
N GLY A 27 21.44 15.44 -6.31
CA GLY A 27 21.01 14.91 -7.61
C GLY A 27 20.29 13.58 -7.50
N TYR A 28 20.78 12.65 -6.66
CA TYR A 28 20.12 11.37 -6.49
C TYR A 28 18.82 11.48 -5.66
N ALA A 29 18.76 12.40 -4.70
CA ALA A 29 17.51 12.73 -4.01
C ALA A 29 16.45 13.28 -4.99
N ALA A 30 16.84 14.08 -5.98
CA ALA A 30 15.94 14.59 -7.03
C ALA A 30 15.41 13.48 -7.95
N PHE A 31 16.21 12.46 -8.29
CA PHE A 31 15.71 11.28 -8.98
C PHE A 31 14.66 10.53 -8.16
N TYR A 32 14.88 10.41 -6.84
CA TYR A 32 13.90 9.78 -5.94
C TYR A 32 12.63 10.59 -5.79
N LEU A 33 12.74 11.92 -5.79
CA LEU A 33 11.61 12.86 -5.79
C LEU A 33 10.64 12.52 -6.94
N THR A 34 11.15 12.36 -8.16
CA THR A 34 10.33 12.01 -9.34
C THR A 34 9.87 10.56 -9.36
N ARG A 35 10.60 9.63 -8.71
CA ARG A 35 10.24 8.20 -8.69
C ARG A 35 9.04 7.92 -7.82
N LYS A 36 9.08 8.42 -6.58
CA LYS A 36 8.04 8.15 -5.58
C LYS A 36 6.82 9.06 -5.76
N SER A 37 6.90 10.10 -6.60
CA SER A 37 5.80 11.03 -6.85
C SER A 37 4.54 10.31 -7.35
N VAL A 38 4.67 9.37 -8.30
CA VAL A 38 3.54 8.61 -8.84
C VAL A 38 2.79 7.84 -7.75
N ASN A 39 3.47 7.26 -6.77
CA ASN A 39 2.82 6.49 -5.70
C ASN A 39 1.80 7.32 -4.91
N TYR A 40 2.02 8.63 -4.75
CA TYR A 40 1.08 9.53 -4.07
C TYR A 40 -0.13 9.89 -4.92
N VAL A 41 0.02 9.84 -6.24
CA VAL A 41 -1.01 10.19 -7.20
C VAL A 41 -1.78 8.95 -7.68
N LEU A 42 -1.29 7.74 -7.43
CA LEU A 42 -1.97 6.49 -7.76
C LEU A 42 -3.45 6.44 -7.30
N PRO A 43 -3.82 6.78 -6.06
CA PRO A 43 -5.23 6.77 -5.67
C PRO A 43 -6.09 7.77 -6.46
N ALA A 44 -5.51 8.93 -6.79
CA ALA A 44 -6.17 9.94 -7.60
C ALA A 44 -6.27 9.50 -9.07
N LEU A 45 -5.29 8.78 -9.62
CA LEU A 45 -5.35 8.19 -10.97
C LEU A 45 -6.37 7.05 -11.06
N GLN A 46 -6.48 6.20 -10.03
CA GLN A 46 -7.54 5.19 -9.93
C GLN A 46 -8.92 5.82 -9.97
N THR A 47 -9.05 6.94 -9.26
CA THR A 47 -10.28 7.71 -9.20
C THR A 47 -10.52 8.35 -10.56
N ASP A 48 -9.62 9.21 -11.05
CA ASP A 48 -9.86 10.10 -12.19
C ASP A 48 -9.79 9.43 -13.56
N LEU A 49 -8.90 8.46 -13.74
CA LEU A 49 -8.69 7.75 -15.01
C LEU A 49 -9.29 6.33 -15.00
N GLY A 50 -9.80 5.84 -13.86
CA GLY A 50 -10.43 4.52 -13.76
C GLY A 50 -9.45 3.37 -13.99
N LEU A 51 -8.18 3.53 -13.58
CA LEU A 51 -7.17 2.48 -13.68
C LEU A 51 -7.47 1.35 -12.68
N ASP A 52 -7.45 0.11 -13.16
CA ASP A 52 -7.59 -1.06 -12.29
C ASP A 52 -6.30 -1.27 -11.48
N LYS A 53 -6.40 -2.01 -10.36
CA LYS A 53 -5.24 -2.46 -9.59
C LYS A 53 -4.24 -3.21 -10.47
N GLY A 54 -4.73 -3.93 -11.48
CA GLY A 54 -3.88 -4.61 -12.45
C GLY A 54 -3.01 -3.66 -13.28
N ASP A 55 -3.59 -2.57 -13.79
CA ASP A 55 -2.88 -1.57 -14.61
C ASP A 55 -1.77 -0.85 -13.82
N ILE A 56 -2.00 -0.64 -12.53
CA ILE A 56 -1.03 -0.03 -11.61
C ILE A 56 0.12 -0.97 -11.31
N GLY A 57 -0.18 -2.26 -11.10
CA GLY A 57 0.84 -3.29 -11.01
C GLY A 57 1.71 -3.33 -12.26
N LEU A 58 1.10 -3.22 -13.44
CA LEU A 58 1.81 -3.20 -14.73
C LEU A 58 2.73 -1.97 -14.85
N LEU A 59 2.27 -0.77 -14.47
CA LEU A 59 3.09 0.45 -14.41
C LEU A 59 4.33 0.26 -13.53
N GLY A 60 4.15 -0.31 -12.33
CA GLY A 60 5.25 -0.58 -11.40
C GLY A 60 6.26 -1.60 -11.94
N SER A 61 5.78 -2.73 -12.47
CA SER A 61 6.64 -3.79 -13.01
C SER A 61 7.42 -3.35 -14.24
N LEU A 62 6.78 -2.66 -15.20
CA LEU A 62 7.47 -2.14 -16.39
C LEU A 62 8.55 -1.11 -16.03
N PHE A 63 8.26 -0.26 -15.04
CA PHE A 63 9.23 0.69 -14.52
C PHE A 63 10.46 -0.02 -13.95
N TYR A 64 10.28 -1.00 -13.07
CA TYR A 64 11.41 -1.71 -12.45
C TYR A 64 12.25 -2.50 -13.46
N LEU A 65 11.60 -3.18 -14.42
CA LEU A 65 12.31 -3.93 -15.47
C LEU A 65 13.15 -2.99 -16.35
N THR A 66 12.55 -1.89 -16.80
CA THR A 66 13.23 -0.92 -17.67
C THR A 66 14.33 -0.17 -16.91
N TYR A 67 14.11 0.14 -15.63
CA TYR A 67 15.11 0.74 -14.76
C TYR A 67 16.33 -0.17 -14.57
N GLY A 68 16.11 -1.47 -14.31
CA GLY A 68 17.19 -2.45 -14.18
C GLY A 68 18.03 -2.57 -15.45
N LEU A 69 17.37 -2.68 -16.62
CA LEU A 69 18.04 -2.76 -17.91
C LEU A 69 18.80 -1.47 -18.25
N SER A 70 18.18 -0.32 -17.98
CA SER A 70 18.80 0.99 -18.20
C SER A 70 20.04 1.18 -17.32
N LYS A 71 19.96 0.83 -16.03
CA LYS A 71 21.10 0.96 -15.11
C LYS A 71 22.32 0.17 -15.60
N PHE A 72 22.10 -1.01 -16.20
CA PHE A 72 23.17 -1.80 -16.81
C PHE A 72 23.73 -1.12 -18.07
N THR A 73 22.88 -0.77 -19.04
CA THR A 73 23.32 -0.14 -20.30
C THR A 73 23.96 1.24 -20.10
N ALA A 74 23.42 2.05 -19.19
CA ALA A 74 23.97 3.33 -18.77
C ALA A 74 25.34 3.16 -18.07
N GLY A 75 25.51 2.07 -17.30
CA GLY A 75 26.81 1.71 -16.71
C GLY A 75 27.88 1.48 -17.77
N LEU A 76 27.57 0.70 -18.81
CA LEU A 76 28.48 0.43 -19.93
C LEU A 76 28.84 1.71 -20.69
N TRP A 77 27.84 2.55 -20.96
CA TRP A 77 28.03 3.81 -21.68
C TRP A 77 28.86 4.80 -20.88
N HIS A 78 28.52 4.99 -19.61
CA HIS A 78 29.24 5.92 -18.75
C HIS A 78 30.68 5.46 -18.53
N ASP A 79 30.92 4.16 -18.33
CA ASP A 79 32.27 3.69 -18.04
C ASP A 79 33.22 3.86 -19.22
N SER A 80 32.70 3.77 -20.45
CA SER A 80 33.45 4.00 -21.69
C SER A 80 33.68 5.48 -22.02
N HIS A 81 32.68 6.34 -21.81
CA HIS A 81 32.73 7.74 -22.28
C HIS A 81 33.06 8.77 -21.18
N GLY A 82 32.85 8.44 -19.91
CA GLY A 82 33.26 9.28 -18.76
C GLY A 82 32.63 10.68 -18.70
N GLN A 83 31.47 10.90 -19.32
CA GLN A 83 30.93 12.24 -19.55
C GLN A 83 30.28 12.86 -18.30
N ARG A 84 30.75 14.06 -17.91
CA ARG A 84 30.34 14.80 -16.71
C ARG A 84 28.87 15.21 -16.70
N TRP A 85 28.28 15.42 -17.87
CA TRP A 85 26.90 15.86 -18.04
C TRP A 85 25.87 14.71 -17.95
N PHE A 86 26.32 13.46 -17.96
CA PHE A 86 25.46 12.28 -18.11
C PHE A 86 24.34 12.20 -17.05
N MET A 87 24.69 12.42 -15.78
CA MET A 87 23.72 12.41 -14.68
C MET A 87 22.68 13.54 -14.80
N GLY A 88 23.12 14.74 -15.17
CA GLY A 88 22.25 15.91 -15.27
C GLY A 88 21.26 15.83 -16.43
N VAL A 89 21.71 15.29 -17.58
CA VAL A 89 20.83 15.03 -18.73
C VAL A 89 19.78 13.96 -18.39
N GLY A 90 20.19 12.88 -17.69
CA GLY A 90 19.25 11.88 -17.19
C GLY A 90 18.18 12.48 -16.28
N LEU A 91 18.58 13.35 -15.34
CA LEU A 91 17.65 14.00 -14.41
C LEU A 91 16.70 14.96 -15.13
N PHE A 92 17.22 15.74 -16.09
CA PHE A 92 16.40 16.64 -16.90
C PHE A 92 15.36 15.87 -17.72
N ALA A 93 15.76 14.77 -18.37
CA ALA A 93 14.87 13.92 -19.14
C ALA A 93 13.79 13.27 -18.26
N THR A 94 14.16 12.79 -17.07
CA THR A 94 13.21 12.28 -16.07
C THR A 94 12.22 13.37 -15.64
N GLY A 95 12.68 14.60 -15.40
CA GLY A 95 11.82 15.73 -15.05
C GLY A 95 10.83 16.08 -16.17
N LEU A 96 11.30 16.14 -17.42
CA LEU A 96 10.47 16.38 -18.60
C LEU A 96 9.40 15.30 -18.76
N LEU A 97 9.77 14.02 -18.62
CA LEU A 97 8.81 12.91 -18.71
C LEU A 97 7.78 12.95 -17.58
N ASN A 98 8.14 13.42 -16.40
CA ASN A 98 7.17 13.60 -15.31
C ASN A 98 6.18 14.74 -15.60
N VAL A 99 6.64 15.80 -16.26
CA VAL A 99 5.77 16.87 -16.78
C VAL A 99 4.83 16.33 -17.86
N VAL A 100 5.33 15.54 -18.80
CA VAL A 100 4.50 14.90 -19.84
C VAL A 100 3.48 13.95 -19.22
N PHE A 101 3.87 13.18 -18.19
CA PHE A 101 2.97 12.28 -17.47
C PHE A 101 1.80 13.03 -16.82
N ALA A 102 2.03 14.25 -16.33
CA ALA A 102 0.98 15.08 -15.74
C ALA A 102 -0.15 15.46 -16.72
N PHE A 103 0.13 15.46 -18.03
CA PHE A 103 -0.86 15.72 -19.08
C PHE A 103 -1.39 14.43 -19.73
N GLY A 104 -1.00 13.26 -19.21
CA GLY A 104 -1.41 11.98 -19.76
C GLY A 104 -2.79 11.55 -19.29
N GLU A 105 -3.76 11.49 -20.20
CA GLU A 105 -5.13 11.00 -19.90
C GLU A 105 -5.37 9.56 -20.39
N SER A 106 -4.45 9.00 -21.18
CA SER A 106 -4.55 7.65 -21.73
C SER A 106 -3.59 6.66 -21.05
N LEU A 107 -4.08 5.48 -20.69
CA LEU A 107 -3.27 4.41 -20.09
C LEU A 107 -2.04 4.07 -20.93
N THR A 108 -2.18 3.98 -22.26
CA THR A 108 -1.05 3.66 -23.16
C THR A 108 0.03 4.73 -23.12
N LEU A 109 -0.38 6.01 -23.05
CA LEU A 109 0.55 7.14 -22.93
C LEU A 109 1.25 7.10 -21.57
N LEU A 110 0.51 6.85 -20.50
CA LEU A 110 1.07 6.74 -19.15
C LEU A 110 2.06 5.58 -19.03
N LEU A 111 1.73 4.41 -19.58
CA LEU A 111 2.62 3.25 -19.63
C LEU A 111 3.90 3.56 -20.42
N ALA A 112 3.78 4.15 -21.60
CA ALA A 112 4.92 4.51 -22.44
C ALA A 112 5.82 5.56 -21.76
N VAL A 113 5.25 6.64 -21.25
CA VAL A 113 5.98 7.73 -20.59
C VAL A 113 6.65 7.23 -19.32
N TRP A 114 5.96 6.42 -18.51
CA TRP A 114 6.52 5.89 -17.27
C TRP A 114 7.61 4.84 -17.51
N THR A 115 7.48 4.05 -18.57
CA THR A 115 8.52 3.10 -19.01
C THR A 115 9.78 3.86 -19.46
N LEU A 116 9.62 4.89 -20.29
CA LEU A 116 10.71 5.80 -20.67
C LEU A 116 11.30 6.52 -19.46
N ASN A 117 10.47 6.89 -18.49
CA ASN A 117 10.92 7.51 -17.25
C ASN A 117 11.84 6.56 -16.48
N GLY A 118 11.45 5.30 -16.32
CA GLY A 118 12.28 4.23 -15.75
C GLY A 118 13.62 4.09 -16.49
N PHE A 119 13.63 4.22 -17.81
CA PHE A 119 14.87 4.23 -18.59
C PHE A 119 15.79 5.39 -18.18
N PHE A 120 15.36 6.65 -18.26
CA PHE A 120 16.24 7.78 -17.92
C PHE A 120 16.63 7.84 -16.44
N GLN A 121 15.79 7.34 -15.54
CA GLN A 121 16.15 7.23 -14.14
C GLN A 121 17.34 6.30 -13.89
N GLY A 122 17.55 5.27 -14.73
CA GLY A 122 18.68 4.36 -14.63
C GLY A 122 20.05 5.04 -14.78
N TRP A 123 20.08 6.25 -15.37
CA TRP A 123 21.31 6.99 -15.65
C TRP A 123 21.91 7.68 -14.42
N GLY A 124 21.14 7.82 -13.33
CA GLY A 124 21.58 8.54 -12.12
C GLY A 124 22.60 7.78 -11.27
N TRP A 125 22.54 6.44 -11.25
CA TRP A 125 23.39 5.63 -10.35
C TRP A 125 24.83 5.43 -10.83
N PRO A 126 25.10 5.04 -12.10
CA PRO A 126 26.46 4.74 -12.55
C PRO A 126 27.49 5.87 -12.35
N PRO A 127 27.17 7.15 -12.63
CA PRO A 127 28.08 8.28 -12.33
C PRO A 127 28.48 8.33 -10.85
N CYS A 128 27.51 8.18 -9.95
CA CYS A 128 27.76 8.22 -8.50
C CYS A 128 28.67 7.08 -8.06
N ALA A 129 28.43 5.85 -8.56
CA ALA A 129 29.26 4.69 -8.25
C ALA A 129 30.71 4.92 -8.71
N ARG A 130 30.91 5.41 -9.93
CA ARG A 130 32.25 5.71 -10.47
C ARG A 130 32.94 6.81 -9.66
N LEU A 131 32.26 7.92 -9.37
CA LEU A 131 32.83 9.01 -8.59
C LEU A 131 33.19 8.58 -7.17
N LEU A 132 32.34 7.81 -6.49
CA LEU A 132 32.63 7.29 -5.15
C LEU A 132 33.86 6.38 -5.14
N THR A 133 34.02 5.53 -6.15
CA THR A 133 35.19 4.65 -6.27
C THR A 133 36.48 5.41 -6.58
N HIS A 134 36.41 6.44 -7.43
CA HIS A 134 37.58 7.19 -7.85
C HIS A 134 37.99 8.31 -6.89
N TRP A 135 37.08 8.84 -6.07
CA TRP A 135 37.37 9.92 -5.13
C TRP A 135 37.60 9.45 -3.69
N TYR A 136 37.13 8.26 -3.31
CA TYR A 136 37.25 7.73 -1.94
C TYR A 136 38.00 6.39 -1.87
N SER A 137 38.91 6.31 -0.90
CA SER A 137 39.81 5.16 -0.73
C SER A 137 39.06 3.98 -0.14
N ARG A 138 39.51 2.75 -0.42
CA ARG A 138 38.87 1.52 0.10
C ARG A 138 38.61 1.55 1.60
N ASN A 139 39.52 2.10 2.42
CA ASN A 139 39.36 2.14 3.89
C ASN A 139 38.29 3.11 4.42
N GLU A 140 37.80 4.05 3.63
CA GLU A 140 36.73 5.00 4.04
C GLU A 140 35.50 4.95 3.12
N ARG A 141 35.56 4.13 2.06
CA ARG A 141 34.55 4.13 1.01
C ARG A 141 33.20 3.68 1.56
N GLY A 142 33.16 2.76 2.52
CA GLY A 142 31.92 2.27 3.12
C GLY A 142 31.12 3.37 3.79
N PHE A 143 31.77 4.20 4.61
CA PHE A 143 31.15 5.34 5.29
C PHE A 143 30.58 6.35 4.30
N TRP A 144 31.38 6.79 3.31
CA TRP A 144 30.94 7.79 2.33
C TRP A 144 29.84 7.27 1.39
N TRP A 145 29.89 5.98 1.05
CA TRP A 145 28.81 5.33 0.31
C TRP A 145 27.51 5.28 1.13
N GLY A 146 27.62 5.04 2.44
CA GLY A 146 26.52 5.15 3.40
C GLY A 146 25.93 6.55 3.48
N CYS A 147 26.77 7.58 3.61
CA CYS A 147 26.33 8.98 3.59
C CYS A 147 25.61 9.34 2.30
N TRP A 148 26.11 8.87 1.15
CA TRP A 148 25.43 9.08 -0.11
C TRP A 148 24.08 8.34 -0.18
N ASN A 149 24.00 7.12 0.37
CA ASN A 149 22.76 6.34 0.40
C ASN A 149 21.64 7.04 1.20
N MET A 150 21.96 7.98 2.09
CA MET A 150 20.98 8.83 2.77
C MET A 150 20.12 9.65 1.80
N SER A 151 20.63 9.97 0.61
CA SER A 151 19.90 10.70 -0.44
C SER A 151 18.58 10.03 -0.84
N ILE A 152 18.53 8.70 -0.80
CA ILE A 152 17.33 7.90 -1.08
C ILE A 152 16.21 8.25 -0.10
N ASN A 153 16.55 8.26 1.19
CA ASN A 153 15.63 8.53 2.28
C ASN A 153 15.21 10.01 2.30
N ILE A 154 16.15 10.92 2.04
CA ILE A 154 15.87 12.36 1.92
C ILE A 154 14.87 12.64 0.79
N GLY A 155 15.09 12.06 -0.40
CA GLY A 155 14.16 12.20 -1.52
C GLY A 155 12.77 11.63 -1.21
N GLY A 156 12.72 10.45 -0.57
CA GLY A 156 11.49 9.80 -0.14
C GLY A 156 10.72 10.55 0.97
N ALA A 157 11.39 11.31 1.83
CA ALA A 157 10.76 12.08 2.90
C ALA A 157 10.27 13.46 2.45
N ILE A 158 10.90 14.06 1.43
CA ILE A 158 10.52 15.39 0.91
C ILE A 158 9.33 15.30 -0.06
N ILE A 159 9.27 14.25 -0.87
CA ILE A 159 8.20 14.10 -1.88
C ILE A 159 6.76 14.13 -1.32
N PRO A 160 6.41 13.49 -0.19
CA PRO A 160 5.04 13.48 0.30
C PRO A 160 4.60 14.90 0.67
N LEU A 161 5.50 15.71 1.23
CA LEU A 161 5.21 17.10 1.60
C LEU A 161 4.91 17.96 0.38
N ILE A 162 5.73 17.83 -0.68
CA ILE A 162 5.56 18.59 -1.92
C ILE A 162 4.34 18.11 -2.69
N SER A 163 4.21 16.80 -2.92
CA SER A 163 3.13 16.22 -3.71
C SER A 163 1.78 16.29 -3.00
N ALA A 164 1.70 16.09 -1.68
CA ALA A 164 0.42 16.21 -0.96
C ALA A 164 -0.08 17.66 -0.93
N PHE A 165 0.83 18.62 -0.71
CA PHE A 165 0.48 20.04 -0.79
C PHE A 165 -0.01 20.40 -2.20
N ALA A 166 0.75 20.06 -3.24
CA ALA A 166 0.34 20.35 -4.62
C ALA A 166 -0.98 19.66 -5.02
N ALA A 167 -1.17 18.40 -4.60
CA ALA A 167 -2.39 17.64 -4.88
C ALA A 167 -3.63 18.26 -4.21
N HIS A 168 -3.49 18.77 -2.99
CA HIS A 168 -4.61 19.33 -2.24
C HIS A 168 -5.19 20.59 -2.89
N TRP A 169 -4.34 21.46 -3.43
CA TRP A 169 -4.77 22.76 -3.97
C TRP A 169 -5.06 22.71 -5.48
N TRP A 170 -4.31 21.94 -6.26
CA TRP A 170 -4.32 22.00 -7.72
C TRP A 170 -4.52 20.64 -8.40
N GLY A 171 -4.85 19.60 -7.63
CA GLY A 171 -5.09 18.26 -8.16
C GLY A 171 -3.81 17.49 -8.48
N TRP A 172 -4.00 16.27 -8.98
CA TRP A 172 -2.91 15.30 -9.13
C TRP A 172 -1.89 15.68 -10.20
N GLN A 173 -2.28 16.44 -11.22
CA GLN A 173 -1.37 16.92 -12.26
C GLN A 173 -0.29 17.82 -11.66
N ALA A 174 -0.66 18.73 -10.74
CA ALA A 174 0.29 19.60 -10.06
C ALA A 174 1.29 18.83 -9.18
N ALA A 175 0.84 17.71 -8.58
CA ALA A 175 1.69 16.84 -7.79
C ALA A 175 2.74 16.07 -8.61
N MET A 176 2.54 15.94 -9.94
CA MET A 176 3.55 15.43 -10.89
C MET A 176 4.40 16.55 -11.51
N LEU A 177 3.79 17.70 -11.80
CA LEU A 177 4.47 18.86 -12.38
C LEU A 177 5.55 19.43 -11.45
N ALA A 178 5.24 19.62 -10.17
CA ALA A 178 6.17 20.27 -9.24
C ALA A 178 7.49 19.50 -9.08
N PRO A 179 7.50 18.17 -8.80
CA PRO A 179 8.72 17.38 -8.83
C PRO A 179 9.45 17.40 -10.18
N GLY A 180 8.70 17.39 -11.30
CA GLY A 180 9.25 17.44 -12.65
C GLY A 180 10.06 18.70 -12.92
N ILE A 181 9.49 19.87 -12.62
CA ILE A 181 10.13 21.18 -12.80
C ILE A 181 11.36 21.31 -11.89
N ILE A 182 11.26 20.89 -10.62
CA ILE A 182 12.38 20.89 -9.68
C ILE A 182 13.54 20.04 -10.22
N SER A 183 13.25 18.83 -10.72
CA SER A 183 14.27 17.94 -11.29
C SER A 183 14.87 18.49 -12.59
N MET A 184 14.11 19.21 -13.43
CA MET A 184 14.67 19.88 -14.61
C MET A 184 15.67 20.97 -14.23
N ALA A 185 15.32 21.82 -13.26
CA ALA A 185 16.21 22.89 -12.78
C ALA A 185 17.48 22.31 -12.13
N LEU A 186 17.32 21.29 -11.28
CA LEU A 186 18.45 20.59 -10.66
C LEU A 186 19.30 19.83 -11.68
N GLY A 187 18.70 19.28 -12.73
CA GLY A 187 19.39 18.60 -13.83
C GLY A 187 20.35 19.54 -14.54
N ILE A 188 19.89 20.73 -14.92
CA ILE A 188 20.74 21.78 -15.53
C ILE A 188 21.87 22.17 -14.56
N TRP A 189 21.54 22.44 -13.29
CA TRP A 189 22.54 22.78 -12.28
C TRP A 189 23.61 21.69 -12.11
N LEU A 190 23.21 20.42 -12.09
CA LEU A 190 24.13 19.28 -11.98
C LEU A 190 25.09 19.18 -13.18
N THR A 191 24.62 19.44 -14.41
CA THR A 191 25.50 19.40 -15.58
C THR A 191 26.66 20.41 -15.49
N LEU A 192 26.46 21.52 -14.76
CA LEU A 192 27.47 22.56 -14.57
C LEU A 192 28.39 22.29 -13.36
N GLN A 193 27.94 21.51 -12.39
CA GLN A 193 28.59 21.35 -11.08
C GLN A 193 29.37 20.04 -10.94
N LEU A 194 28.94 18.98 -11.62
CA LEU A 194 29.61 17.67 -11.57
C LEU A 194 30.96 17.74 -12.28
N LYS A 195 32.00 17.38 -11.51
CA LYS A 195 33.37 17.22 -12.01
C LYS A 195 33.68 15.75 -12.20
N GLY A 196 34.64 15.47 -13.07
CA GLY A 196 35.07 14.12 -13.41
C GLY A 196 35.93 13.47 -12.34
N THR A 197 36.71 12.46 -12.75
CA THR A 197 37.65 11.76 -11.87
C THR A 197 38.81 12.67 -11.44
N PRO A 198 39.54 12.35 -10.37
CA PRO A 198 40.70 13.14 -9.94
C PRO A 198 41.74 13.34 -11.06
N GLN A 199 41.92 12.32 -11.91
CA GLN A 199 42.84 12.35 -13.05
C GLN A 199 42.44 13.43 -14.07
N GLU A 200 41.14 13.58 -14.35
CA GLU A 200 40.64 14.61 -15.28
C GLU A 200 40.72 16.03 -14.72
N GLU A 201 40.83 16.20 -13.40
CA GLU A 201 41.03 17.49 -12.73
C GLU A 201 42.52 17.81 -12.50
N GLY A 202 43.43 16.94 -12.98
CA GLY A 202 44.88 17.08 -12.83
C GLY A 202 45.39 16.79 -11.43
N LEU A 203 44.69 15.94 -10.67
CA LEU A 203 45.05 15.50 -9.32
C LEU A 203 45.61 14.06 -9.36
N PRO A 204 46.50 13.68 -8.41
CA PRO A 204 46.97 12.29 -8.28
C PRO A 204 45.81 11.35 -7.91
N THR A 205 46.01 10.04 -8.13
CA THR A 205 45.02 9.04 -7.74
C THR A 205 44.83 9.01 -6.21
N VAL A 206 43.64 8.61 -5.73
CA VAL A 206 43.37 8.51 -4.28
C VAL A 206 44.40 7.62 -3.58
N GLY A 207 44.80 6.52 -4.23
CA GLY A 207 45.80 5.60 -3.70
C GLY A 207 47.15 6.27 -3.48
N ALA A 208 47.60 7.10 -4.43
CA ALA A 208 48.85 7.85 -4.34
C ALA A 208 48.77 9.02 -3.34
N TRP A 209 47.61 9.68 -3.23
CA TRP A 209 47.41 10.79 -2.28
C TRP A 209 47.36 10.31 -0.82
N ARG A 210 46.61 9.23 -0.55
CA ARG A 210 46.38 8.72 0.81
C ARG A 210 47.34 7.60 1.24
N HIS A 211 48.18 7.13 0.33
CA HIS A 211 49.13 6.03 0.56
C HIS A 211 48.44 4.73 1.04
N ASP A 212 47.28 4.39 0.46
CA ASP A 212 46.49 3.22 0.85
C ASP A 212 46.92 1.96 0.06
N PRO A 213 47.51 0.94 0.71
CA PRO A 213 48.05 -0.24 0.01
C PRO A 213 46.98 -1.09 -0.67
N LEU A 214 45.74 -1.10 -0.17
CA LEU A 214 44.65 -1.87 -0.77
C LEU A 214 44.15 -1.23 -2.06
N GLU A 215 44.13 0.11 -2.10
CA GLU A 215 43.71 0.89 -3.26
C GLU A 215 44.77 0.81 -4.37
N LEU A 216 46.06 0.89 -4.00
CA LEU A 216 47.19 0.75 -4.92
C LEU A 216 47.24 -0.66 -5.55
N ARG A 217 46.93 -1.72 -4.80
CA ARG A 217 46.79 -3.08 -5.35
C ARG A 217 45.67 -3.17 -6.38
N GLN A 218 44.51 -2.55 -6.11
CA GLN A 218 43.39 -2.57 -7.05
C GLN A 218 43.72 -1.81 -8.34
N GLU A 219 44.45 -0.69 -8.24
CA GLU A 219 44.95 0.06 -9.40
C GLU A 219 45.93 -0.78 -10.24
N GLN A 220 46.87 -1.48 -9.59
CA GLN A 220 47.83 -2.36 -10.28
C GLN A 220 47.15 -3.57 -10.96
N GLN A 221 46.09 -4.11 -10.36
CA GLN A 221 45.32 -5.22 -10.91
C GLN A 221 44.32 -4.80 -12.02
N SER A 222 44.23 -3.50 -12.32
CA SER A 222 43.26 -2.93 -13.27
C SER A 222 43.94 -2.23 -14.47
N PRO A 223 44.64 -2.95 -15.37
CA PRO A 223 45.25 -2.35 -16.55
C PRO A 223 44.18 -1.85 -17.54
N PRO A 224 44.47 -0.82 -18.36
CA PRO A 224 43.52 -0.33 -19.36
C PRO A 224 43.18 -1.45 -20.37
N MET A 225 41.90 -1.83 -20.41
CA MET A 225 41.38 -2.90 -21.28
C MET A 225 40.12 -2.42 -22.03
N GLY A 226 39.83 -3.02 -23.19
CA GLY A 226 38.62 -2.72 -23.95
C GLY A 226 37.33 -3.18 -23.23
N LEU A 227 36.21 -2.49 -23.49
CA LEU A 227 34.93 -2.67 -22.81
C LEU A 227 34.42 -4.13 -22.84
N TRP A 228 34.51 -4.80 -23.99
CA TRP A 228 34.05 -6.20 -24.14
C TRP A 228 34.92 -7.21 -23.39
N GLN A 229 36.24 -6.99 -23.39
CA GLN A 229 37.16 -7.80 -22.60
C GLN A 229 36.86 -7.62 -21.11
N MET A 230 36.72 -6.38 -20.65
CA MET A 230 36.38 -6.01 -19.28
C MET A 230 35.05 -6.64 -18.84
N LEU A 231 34.00 -6.57 -19.66
CA LEU A 231 32.73 -7.26 -19.40
C LEU A 231 32.89 -8.76 -19.22
N ARG A 232 33.62 -9.41 -20.12
CA ARG A 232 33.78 -10.87 -20.13
C ARG A 232 34.63 -11.37 -18.96
N THR A 233 35.75 -10.74 -18.66
CA THR A 233 36.65 -11.17 -17.57
C THR A 233 36.17 -10.71 -16.20
N THR A 234 35.65 -9.48 -16.09
CA THR A 234 35.25 -8.92 -14.79
C THR A 234 33.87 -9.37 -14.35
N MET A 235 32.87 -9.45 -15.25
CA MET A 235 31.48 -9.76 -14.88
C MET A 235 31.08 -11.19 -15.20
N LEU A 236 31.12 -11.59 -16.47
CA LEU A 236 30.54 -12.87 -16.91
C LEU A 236 31.29 -14.09 -16.37
N LYS A 237 32.62 -14.03 -16.29
CA LYS A 237 33.46 -15.15 -15.82
C LYS A 237 33.70 -15.16 -14.30
N ASN A 238 33.31 -14.11 -13.57
CA ASN A 238 33.61 -14.02 -12.13
C ASN A 238 32.47 -14.64 -11.31
N PRO A 239 32.66 -15.83 -10.70
CA PRO A 239 31.61 -16.51 -9.95
C PRO A 239 31.15 -15.70 -8.72
N MET A 240 32.01 -14.85 -8.17
CA MET A 240 31.70 -14.04 -7.00
C MET A 240 30.63 -12.97 -7.33
N ILE A 241 30.68 -12.37 -8.52
CA ILE A 241 29.68 -11.38 -8.94
C ILE A 241 28.31 -12.04 -9.16
N TRP A 242 28.28 -13.27 -9.67
CA TRP A 242 27.05 -14.05 -9.79
C TRP A 242 26.44 -14.41 -8.44
N LEU A 243 27.26 -14.86 -7.49
CA LEU A 243 26.81 -15.13 -6.12
C LEU A 243 26.24 -13.88 -5.43
N LEU A 244 26.93 -12.75 -5.60
CA LEU A 244 26.46 -11.45 -5.11
C LEU A 244 25.16 -11.02 -5.83
N GLY A 245 25.02 -11.30 -7.12
CA GLY A 245 23.80 -11.01 -7.89
C GLY A 245 22.58 -11.78 -7.41
N VAL A 246 22.72 -13.09 -7.22
CA VAL A 246 21.63 -13.95 -6.72
C VAL A 246 21.19 -13.54 -5.31
N SER A 247 22.15 -13.30 -4.41
CA SER A 247 21.80 -12.81 -3.06
C SER A 247 21.11 -11.44 -3.10
N TYR A 248 21.45 -10.60 -4.09
CA TYR A 248 20.80 -9.30 -4.29
C TYR A 248 19.32 -9.40 -4.65
N VAL A 249 18.91 -10.44 -5.39
CA VAL A 249 17.49 -10.70 -5.72
C VAL A 249 16.68 -10.87 -4.44
N LEU A 250 17.16 -11.71 -3.52
CA LEU A 250 16.46 -12.03 -2.26
C LEU A 250 16.35 -10.80 -1.35
N VAL A 251 17.44 -10.05 -1.18
CA VAL A 251 17.45 -8.84 -0.36
C VAL A 251 16.45 -7.80 -0.89
N TYR A 252 16.40 -7.60 -2.22
CA TYR A 252 15.44 -6.68 -2.82
C TYR A 252 14.00 -7.18 -2.77
N LEU A 253 13.78 -8.48 -2.88
CA LEU A 253 12.45 -9.06 -2.74
C LEU A 253 11.87 -8.76 -1.36
N ILE A 254 12.62 -9.03 -0.28
CA ILE A 254 12.19 -8.74 1.10
C ILE A 254 11.91 -7.24 1.27
N ARG A 255 12.83 -6.40 0.79
CA ARG A 255 12.71 -4.95 0.89
C ARG A 255 11.44 -4.43 0.24
N ILE A 256 11.21 -4.79 -1.03
CA ILE A 256 10.09 -4.28 -1.82
C ILE A 256 8.77 -4.86 -1.32
N ALA A 257 8.76 -6.14 -0.94
CA ALA A 257 7.59 -6.77 -0.32
C ALA A 257 7.12 -6.00 0.92
N LEU A 258 8.02 -5.67 1.86
CA LEU A 258 7.66 -4.92 3.06
C LEU A 258 7.38 -3.44 2.80
N ASN A 259 8.06 -2.81 1.84
CA ASN A 259 7.85 -1.39 1.52
C ASN A 259 6.50 -1.15 0.83
N ASP A 260 6.20 -1.94 -0.19
CA ASP A 260 5.03 -1.71 -1.06
C ASP A 260 3.77 -2.37 -0.48
N TRP A 261 3.89 -3.52 0.19
CA TRP A 261 2.74 -4.27 0.73
C TRP A 261 2.58 -4.16 2.25
N GLY A 262 3.59 -3.67 2.97
CA GLY A 262 3.54 -3.57 4.43
C GLY A 262 2.33 -2.80 4.93
N ASN A 263 1.99 -1.68 4.28
CA ASN A 263 0.81 -0.88 4.64
C ASN A 263 -0.49 -1.68 4.52
N ILE A 264 -0.70 -2.32 3.36
CA ILE A 264 -1.91 -3.10 3.08
C ILE A 264 -2.03 -4.23 4.10
N TRP A 265 -0.95 -4.98 4.31
CA TRP A 265 -0.91 -6.08 5.26
C TRP A 265 -1.23 -5.64 6.70
N LEU A 266 -0.69 -4.51 7.14
CA LEU A 266 -1.01 -3.92 8.45
C LEU A 266 -2.49 -3.52 8.56
N THR A 267 -3.06 -2.93 7.51
CA THR A 267 -4.44 -2.48 7.51
C THR A 267 -5.46 -3.61 7.38
N GLU A 268 -5.21 -4.60 6.53
CA GLU A 268 -6.16 -5.67 6.21
C GLU A 268 -6.05 -6.86 7.17
N SER A 269 -4.82 -7.29 7.51
CA SER A 269 -4.61 -8.46 8.37
C SER A 269 -4.64 -8.12 9.87
N HIS A 270 -4.19 -6.92 10.25
CA HIS A 270 -4.06 -6.52 11.65
C HIS A 270 -5.04 -5.42 12.08
N GLY A 271 -5.87 -4.90 11.16
CA GLY A 271 -6.84 -3.85 11.46
C GLY A 271 -6.19 -2.54 11.95
N VAL A 272 -4.89 -2.37 11.72
CA VAL A 272 -4.12 -1.18 12.11
C VAL A 272 -4.60 0.00 11.26
N ASN A 273 -4.71 1.17 11.84
CA ASN A 273 -5.21 2.33 11.12
C ASN A 273 -4.22 2.77 10.05
N LEU A 274 -4.70 3.38 8.96
CA LEU A 274 -3.86 3.78 7.82
C LEU A 274 -2.69 4.68 8.22
N LEU A 275 -2.89 5.61 9.15
CA LEU A 275 -1.84 6.51 9.64
C LEU A 275 -0.75 5.76 10.43
N SER A 276 -1.15 4.82 11.29
CA SER A 276 -0.22 3.97 12.05
C SER A 276 0.49 2.96 11.16
N ALA A 277 -0.19 2.40 10.15
CA ALA A 277 0.45 1.53 9.17
C ALA A 277 1.53 2.30 8.40
N ASN A 278 1.20 3.50 7.92
CA ASN A 278 2.16 4.39 7.27
C ASN A 278 3.33 4.76 8.20
N ALA A 279 3.08 5.00 9.49
CA ALA A 279 4.12 5.27 10.47
C ALA A 279 5.04 4.06 10.71
N THR A 280 4.51 2.84 10.72
CA THR A 280 5.29 1.60 10.82
C THR A 280 6.17 1.38 9.59
N VAL A 281 5.65 1.61 8.38
CA VAL A 281 6.45 1.54 7.14
C VAL A 281 7.50 2.65 7.10
N MET A 282 7.21 3.83 7.64
CA MET A 282 8.21 4.88 7.81
C MET A 282 9.33 4.46 8.77
N LEU A 283 9.00 3.77 9.87
CA LEU A 283 10.01 3.22 10.79
C LEU A 283 10.93 2.19 10.11
N PHE A 284 10.41 1.40 9.16
CA PHE A 284 11.23 0.52 8.33
C PHE A 284 12.29 1.30 7.51
N GLU A 285 11.91 2.41 6.87
CA GLU A 285 12.85 3.26 6.12
C GLU A 285 13.87 3.96 7.05
N VAL A 286 13.43 4.42 8.22
CA VAL A 286 14.32 5.01 9.24
C VAL A 286 15.32 3.97 9.76
N GLY A 287 14.86 2.75 10.03
CA GLY A 287 15.73 1.62 10.36
C GLY A 287 16.75 1.39 9.26
N GLY A 288 16.30 1.37 8.00
CA GLY A 288 17.15 1.20 6.82
C GLY A 288 18.24 2.27 6.68
N LEU A 289 17.92 3.54 6.94
CA LEU A 289 18.88 4.64 6.96
C LEU A 289 20.00 4.39 7.99
N LEU A 290 19.62 4.07 9.23
CA LEU A 290 20.57 3.82 10.32
C LEU A 290 21.39 2.56 10.06
N GLY A 291 20.75 1.52 9.52
CA GLY A 291 21.37 0.25 9.15
C GLY A 291 22.43 0.41 8.07
N ALA A 292 22.16 1.19 7.02
CA ALA A 292 23.13 1.45 5.95
C ALA A 292 24.37 2.20 6.46
N LEU A 293 24.18 3.22 7.31
CA LEU A 293 25.29 3.98 7.91
C LEU A 293 26.13 3.09 8.83
N PHE A 294 25.47 2.30 9.69
CA PHE A 294 26.16 1.40 10.60
C PHE A 294 26.89 0.28 9.86
N ALA A 295 26.31 -0.28 8.80
CA ALA A 295 26.95 -1.28 7.95
C ALA A 295 28.18 -0.73 7.22
N GLY A 296 28.09 0.49 6.69
CA GLY A 296 29.21 1.16 6.02
C GLY A 296 30.36 1.47 6.98
N TRP A 297 30.05 2.13 8.10
CA TRP A 297 31.03 2.46 9.14
C TRP A 297 31.63 1.21 9.80
N GLY A 298 30.79 0.24 10.16
CA GLY A 298 31.22 -1.02 10.78
C GLY A 298 32.12 -1.86 9.87
N SER A 299 31.84 -1.89 8.57
CA SER A 299 32.72 -2.59 7.62
C SER A 299 34.09 -1.91 7.45
N ASP A 300 34.14 -0.57 7.51
CA ASP A 300 35.40 0.18 7.44
C ASP A 300 36.22 0.05 8.73
N LEU A 301 35.57 0.15 9.91
CA LEU A 301 36.25 0.16 11.21
C LEU A 301 36.55 -1.24 11.78
N LEU A 302 35.55 -2.13 11.82
CA LEU A 302 35.67 -3.43 12.51
C LEU A 302 36.40 -4.48 11.67
N PHE A 303 36.33 -4.37 10.35
CA PHE A 303 36.86 -5.36 9.41
C PHE A 303 37.91 -4.79 8.44
N SER A 304 38.46 -3.60 8.74
CA SER A 304 39.54 -2.96 7.96
C SER A 304 39.26 -2.93 6.45
N GLY A 305 38.01 -2.66 6.05
CA GLY A 305 37.58 -2.60 4.66
C GLY A 305 37.18 -3.95 4.02
N GLN A 306 37.15 -5.05 4.77
CA GLN A 306 36.59 -6.32 4.28
C GLN A 306 35.05 -6.30 4.40
N ARG A 307 34.37 -6.49 3.28
CA ARG A 307 32.90 -6.30 3.18
C ARG A 307 32.11 -7.56 3.54
N ALA A 308 32.64 -8.74 3.23
CA ALA A 308 31.93 -10.01 3.36
C ALA A 308 31.50 -10.34 4.80
N PRO A 309 32.34 -10.17 5.85
CA PRO A 309 31.92 -10.46 7.24
C PRO A 309 30.75 -9.59 7.70
N MET A 310 30.75 -8.31 7.30
CA MET A 310 29.68 -7.38 7.64
C MET A 310 28.37 -7.72 6.92
N ILE A 311 28.44 -8.14 5.66
CA ILE A 311 27.27 -8.63 4.91
C ILE A 311 26.67 -9.85 5.61
N LEU A 312 27.50 -10.83 5.99
CA LEU A 312 27.04 -12.05 6.67
C LEU A 312 26.37 -11.75 8.01
N LEU A 313 26.97 -10.88 8.82
CA LEU A 313 26.40 -10.45 10.10
C LEU A 313 25.00 -9.83 9.92
N PHE A 314 24.86 -8.93 8.95
CA PHE A 314 23.58 -8.28 8.68
C PHE A 314 22.55 -9.24 8.08
N THR A 315 22.96 -10.17 7.22
CA THR A 315 22.02 -11.19 6.70
C THR A 315 21.54 -12.15 7.79
N LEU A 316 22.38 -12.48 8.78
CA LEU A 316 21.97 -13.29 9.92
C LEU A 316 20.98 -12.52 10.82
N GLY A 317 21.27 -11.24 11.09
CA GLY A 317 20.33 -10.36 11.79
C GLY A 317 19.00 -10.18 11.03
N LEU A 318 19.05 -10.16 9.70
CA LEU A 318 17.86 -10.11 8.85
C LEU A 318 17.01 -11.37 9.01
N MET A 319 17.61 -12.56 8.93
CA MET A 319 16.88 -13.82 9.12
C MET A 319 16.19 -13.87 10.49
N VAL A 320 16.89 -13.47 11.55
CA VAL A 320 16.33 -13.40 12.91
C VAL A 320 15.18 -12.39 12.98
N SER A 321 15.32 -11.23 12.33
CA SER A 321 14.29 -10.18 12.36
C SER A 321 13.03 -10.57 11.57
N VAL A 322 13.19 -11.26 10.44
CA VAL A 322 12.06 -11.81 9.66
C VAL A 322 11.38 -12.93 10.44
N ALA A 323 12.15 -13.82 11.08
CA ALA A 323 11.60 -14.86 11.96
C ALA A 323 10.87 -14.24 13.17
N ALA A 324 11.39 -13.17 13.76
CA ALA A 324 10.74 -12.44 14.84
C ALA A 324 9.43 -11.78 14.38
N LEU A 325 9.39 -11.22 13.17
CA LEU A 325 8.17 -10.69 12.57
C LEU A 325 7.12 -11.81 12.35
N TRP A 326 7.57 -13.01 12.00
CA TRP A 326 6.70 -14.18 11.83
C TRP A 326 6.17 -14.73 13.16
N LEU A 327 6.98 -14.69 14.22
CA LEU A 327 6.62 -15.17 15.56
C LEU A 327 5.89 -14.12 16.43
N ALA A 328 5.89 -12.85 16.03
CA ALA A 328 5.36 -11.76 16.85
C ALA A 328 3.85 -11.95 17.12
N PRO A 329 3.40 -11.92 18.39
CA PRO A 329 1.98 -12.02 18.73
C PRO A 329 1.18 -10.83 18.17
N VAL A 330 0.02 -11.16 17.58
CA VAL A 330 -0.82 -10.35 16.68
C VAL A 330 -1.37 -9.04 17.30
N HIS A 331 -1.22 -8.82 18.61
CA HIS A 331 -1.92 -7.76 19.34
C HIS A 331 -1.06 -6.55 19.77
N HIS A 332 0.27 -6.61 19.67
CA HIS A 332 1.15 -5.53 20.14
C HIS A 332 1.72 -4.68 18.99
N TYR A 333 1.06 -3.57 18.69
CA TYR A 333 1.50 -2.61 17.67
C TYR A 333 2.96 -2.14 17.85
N ALA A 334 3.38 -1.88 19.10
CA ALA A 334 4.75 -1.45 19.39
C ALA A 334 5.79 -2.51 19.02
N LEU A 335 5.51 -3.79 19.29
CA LEU A 335 6.40 -4.90 18.93
C LEU A 335 6.51 -5.03 17.40
N LEU A 336 5.38 -4.93 16.71
CA LEU A 336 5.32 -4.96 15.25
C LEU A 336 6.11 -3.80 14.61
N ALA A 337 5.97 -2.60 15.16
CA ALA A 337 6.72 -1.42 14.73
C ALA A 337 8.23 -1.59 14.95
N VAL A 338 8.64 -2.19 16.08
CA VAL A 338 10.04 -2.54 16.34
C VAL A 338 10.53 -3.59 15.35
N CYS A 339 9.75 -4.63 15.04
CA CYS A 339 10.12 -5.63 14.03
C CYS A 339 10.30 -5.01 12.64
N PHE A 340 9.44 -4.09 12.22
CA PHE A 340 9.62 -3.36 10.95
C PHE A 340 10.90 -2.53 10.96
N PHE A 341 11.18 -1.83 12.06
CA PHE A 341 12.42 -1.08 12.22
C PHE A 341 13.66 -1.98 12.16
N THR A 342 13.66 -3.12 12.85
CA THR A 342 14.82 -4.04 12.87
C THR A 342 15.03 -4.72 11.52
N VAL A 343 13.96 -5.15 10.84
CA VAL A 343 14.08 -5.67 9.47
C VAL A 343 14.64 -4.59 8.54
N GLY A 344 14.14 -3.35 8.61
CA GLY A 344 14.70 -2.23 7.86
C GLY A 344 16.19 -2.04 8.10
N PHE A 345 16.61 -2.03 9.38
CA PHE A 345 18.00 -1.90 9.79
C PHE A 345 18.91 -2.97 9.18
N PHE A 346 18.48 -4.24 9.19
CA PHE A 346 19.30 -5.34 8.67
C PHE A 346 19.22 -5.54 7.15
N VAL A 347 18.16 -5.11 6.47
CA VAL A 347 18.02 -5.22 5.00
C VAL A 347 18.93 -4.25 4.25
N PHE A 348 19.00 -2.98 4.70
CA PHE A 348 19.67 -1.93 3.94
C PHE A 348 21.20 -2.04 3.96
N GLY A 349 21.78 -2.68 4.98
CA GLY A 349 23.22 -2.93 5.06
C GLY A 349 23.73 -3.80 3.90
N PRO A 350 23.26 -5.06 3.75
CA PRO A 350 23.59 -5.93 2.62
C PRO A 350 23.25 -5.29 1.27
N GLN A 351 22.11 -4.60 1.19
CA GLN A 351 21.71 -3.89 -0.03
C GLN A 351 22.78 -2.90 -0.52
N MET A 352 23.45 -2.21 0.40
CA MET A 352 24.53 -1.27 0.07
C MET A 352 25.86 -2.00 -0.13
N LEU A 353 26.23 -2.85 0.83
CA LEU A 353 27.54 -3.50 0.88
C LEU A 353 27.78 -4.49 -0.25
N ILE A 354 26.75 -5.17 -0.77
CA ILE A 354 26.88 -6.08 -1.92
C ILE A 354 27.36 -5.33 -3.16
N GLY A 355 26.77 -4.16 -3.43
CA GLY A 355 27.19 -3.31 -4.56
C GLY A 355 28.62 -2.82 -4.40
N LEU A 356 29.00 -2.41 -3.18
CA LEU A 356 30.36 -1.97 -2.85
C LEU A 356 31.38 -3.11 -2.99
N ALA A 357 31.07 -4.29 -2.44
CA ALA A 357 31.93 -5.48 -2.51
C ALA A 357 32.22 -5.88 -3.95
N ALA A 358 31.20 -5.84 -4.83
CA ALA A 358 31.38 -6.20 -6.22
C ALA A 358 32.27 -5.22 -6.99
N VAL A 359 32.19 -3.92 -6.68
CA VAL A 359 33.10 -2.91 -7.26
C VAL A 359 34.53 -3.12 -6.80
N GLU A 360 34.74 -3.50 -5.54
CA GLU A 360 36.07 -3.80 -5.01
C GLU A 360 36.66 -5.12 -5.54
N CYS A 361 35.82 -6.11 -5.86
CA CYS A 361 36.22 -7.37 -6.47
C CYS A 361 36.41 -7.27 -8.00
N GLY A 362 36.01 -6.15 -8.60
CA GLY A 362 36.08 -5.93 -10.04
C GLY A 362 37.09 -4.88 -10.45
N HIS A 363 37.14 -4.67 -11.77
CA HIS A 363 38.02 -3.71 -12.41
C HIS A 363 37.62 -2.28 -12.04
N LYS A 364 38.60 -1.44 -11.65
CA LYS A 364 38.33 -0.09 -11.13
C LYS A 364 37.55 0.80 -12.10
N ALA A 365 37.87 0.71 -13.39
CA ALA A 365 37.19 1.46 -14.45
C ALA A 365 35.77 0.96 -14.79
N ALA A 366 35.35 -0.21 -14.27
CA ALA A 366 34.08 -0.86 -14.55
C ALA A 366 33.04 -0.68 -13.42
N ALA A 367 33.30 0.21 -12.46
CA ALA A 367 32.48 0.35 -11.26
C ALA A 367 31.00 0.62 -11.57
N GLY A 368 30.72 1.45 -12.58
CA GLY A 368 29.35 1.73 -13.03
C GLY A 368 28.68 0.50 -13.63
N SER A 369 29.40 -0.24 -14.46
CA SER A 369 28.92 -1.43 -15.16
C SER A 369 28.67 -2.61 -14.22
N ILE A 370 29.55 -2.85 -13.24
CA ILE A 370 29.38 -3.91 -12.24
C ILE A 370 28.15 -3.65 -11.37
N THR A 371 28.00 -2.43 -10.88
CA THR A 371 26.82 -2.06 -10.07
C THR A 371 25.54 -1.99 -10.91
N GLY A 372 25.65 -1.70 -12.20
CA GLY A 372 24.55 -1.80 -13.16
C GLY A 372 24.11 -3.25 -13.38
N PHE A 373 25.05 -4.17 -13.58
CA PHE A 373 24.78 -5.60 -13.76
C PHE A 373 24.10 -6.20 -12.53
N LEU A 374 24.62 -5.93 -11.32
CA LEU A 374 23.95 -6.32 -10.08
C LEU A 374 22.59 -5.65 -9.93
N GLY A 375 22.47 -4.40 -10.37
CA GLY A 375 21.19 -3.69 -10.42
C GLY A 375 20.11 -4.47 -11.16
N LEU A 376 20.44 -5.11 -12.29
CA LEU A 376 19.50 -5.92 -13.06
C LEU A 376 18.89 -7.05 -12.21
N PHE A 377 19.70 -7.74 -11.40
CA PHE A 377 19.21 -8.78 -10.48
C PHE A 377 18.38 -8.20 -9.33
N ALA A 378 18.80 -7.09 -8.74
CA ALA A 378 18.04 -6.42 -7.70
C ALA A 378 16.63 -6.04 -8.16
N TYR A 379 16.52 -5.40 -9.32
CA TYR A 379 15.23 -4.95 -9.84
C TYR A 379 14.40 -6.08 -10.46
N LEU A 380 15.03 -7.20 -10.84
CA LEU A 380 14.31 -8.45 -11.10
C LEU A 380 13.61 -8.95 -9.83
N GLY A 381 14.31 -8.95 -8.68
CA GLY A 381 13.72 -9.26 -7.37
C GLY A 381 12.58 -8.30 -7.00
N ALA A 382 12.76 -7.00 -7.26
CA ALA A 382 11.70 -6.00 -7.08
C ALA A 382 10.47 -6.27 -7.96
N ALA A 383 10.67 -6.62 -9.23
CA ALA A 383 9.59 -6.94 -10.16
C ALA A 383 8.82 -8.20 -9.72
N LEU A 384 9.51 -9.20 -9.17
CA LEU A 384 8.90 -10.42 -8.60
C LEU A 384 8.05 -10.11 -7.36
N ALA A 385 8.46 -9.15 -6.54
CA ALA A 385 7.70 -8.69 -5.38
C ALA A 385 6.47 -7.82 -5.74
N GLY A 386 6.36 -7.37 -7.00
CA GLY A 386 5.23 -6.59 -7.51
C GLY A 386 4.07 -7.46 -8.00
N TRP A 387 3.99 -7.63 -9.33
CA TRP A 387 2.88 -8.33 -9.99
C TRP A 387 2.69 -9.80 -9.55
N PRO A 388 3.73 -10.66 -9.49
CA PRO A 388 3.54 -12.05 -9.09
C PRO A 388 3.05 -12.21 -7.64
N LEU A 389 3.57 -11.40 -6.71
CA LEU A 389 3.11 -11.40 -5.33
C LEU A 389 1.66 -10.93 -5.23
N SER A 390 1.25 -9.95 -6.05
CA SER A 390 -0.14 -9.49 -6.11
C SER A 390 -1.12 -10.57 -6.57
N LEU A 391 -0.72 -11.42 -7.53
CA LEU A 391 -1.56 -12.53 -8.00
C LEU A 391 -1.71 -13.63 -6.95
N LEU A 392 -0.67 -13.88 -6.15
CA LEU A 392 -0.73 -14.82 -5.02
C LEU A 392 -1.62 -14.31 -3.89
N LEU A 393 -1.71 -12.99 -3.73
CA LEU A 393 -2.60 -12.32 -2.77
C LEU A 393 -4.07 -12.30 -3.24
N VAL A 394 -4.33 -12.18 -4.54
CA VAL A 394 -5.68 -12.05 -5.12
C VAL A 394 -6.28 -13.41 -5.55
N GLY A 395 -5.45 -14.43 -5.81
CA GLY A 395 -5.90 -15.75 -6.25
C GLY A 395 -6.37 -16.66 -5.10
N HIS A 396 -7.24 -17.62 -5.43
CA HIS A 396 -7.82 -18.71 -4.60
C HIS A 396 -6.78 -19.64 -3.88
N VAL A 397 -5.54 -19.21 -3.69
CA VAL A 397 -4.47 -19.95 -3.03
C VAL A 397 -4.52 -19.78 -1.50
N GLN A 398 -5.20 -18.75 -1.00
CA GLN A 398 -5.39 -18.52 0.44
C GLN A 398 -6.19 -19.64 1.12
N SER A 399 -7.08 -20.33 0.37
CA SER A 399 -7.83 -21.49 0.86
C SER A 399 -7.05 -22.82 0.79
N ALA A 400 -5.99 -22.91 -0.03
CA ALA A 400 -5.22 -24.15 -0.21
C ALA A 400 -3.99 -24.25 0.70
N LEU A 401 -3.46 -23.13 1.21
CA LEU A 401 -2.20 -23.09 1.97
C LEU A 401 -2.33 -22.59 3.42
N GLY A 402 -3.54 -22.29 3.90
CA GLY A 402 -3.74 -21.75 5.25
C GLY A 402 -2.88 -20.50 5.53
N ARG A 403 -2.64 -20.20 6.81
CA ARG A 403 -1.86 -19.03 7.31
C ARG A 403 -0.44 -18.87 6.72
N CYS A 404 0.04 -19.79 5.88
CA CYS A 404 1.42 -19.85 5.38
C CYS A 404 1.68 -19.14 4.03
N GLY A 405 0.66 -18.77 3.24
CA GLY A 405 0.88 -18.43 1.83
C GLY A 405 1.72 -17.17 1.53
N THR A 406 1.53 -16.07 2.26
CA THR A 406 2.04 -14.76 1.79
C THR A 406 3.46 -14.44 2.23
N TYR A 407 3.81 -14.78 3.48
CA TYR A 407 5.15 -14.57 4.05
C TYR A 407 5.89 -15.88 4.31
N GLY A 408 5.21 -17.03 4.28
CA GLY A 408 5.87 -18.34 4.32
C GLY A 408 6.77 -18.54 3.11
N PHE A 409 6.43 -18.02 1.93
CA PHE A 409 7.34 -18.06 0.77
C PHE A 409 8.62 -17.23 0.97
N ILE A 410 8.55 -16.10 1.71
CA ILE A 410 9.71 -15.26 2.01
C ILE A 410 10.62 -15.92 3.07
N ALA A 411 10.02 -16.63 4.03
CA ALA A 411 10.73 -17.42 5.03
C ALA A 411 11.28 -18.74 4.45
N ASP A 412 10.51 -19.48 3.64
CA ASP A 412 10.90 -20.74 2.99
C ASP A 412 11.99 -20.50 1.93
N ALA A 413 11.92 -19.42 1.15
CA ALA A 413 12.98 -19.06 0.22
C ALA A 413 14.28 -18.60 0.90
N ALA A 414 14.21 -18.19 2.18
CA ALA A 414 15.37 -17.82 2.99
C ALA A 414 15.93 -18.99 3.83
N ALA A 415 15.13 -20.04 4.06
CA ALA A 415 15.46 -21.14 4.95
C ALA A 415 15.88 -22.45 4.25
N ASP A 416 15.55 -22.66 2.96
CA ASP A 416 15.84 -23.94 2.31
C ASP A 416 17.26 -24.01 1.72
N GLY A 417 18.22 -24.22 2.62
CA GLY A 417 19.55 -24.74 2.33
C GLY A 417 19.56 -26.26 2.36
N GLY A 418 18.84 -26.89 1.42
CA GLY A 418 18.98 -28.29 1.07
C GLY A 418 18.35 -29.29 2.04
N HIS A 419 17.25 -29.91 1.61
CA HIS A 419 17.13 -31.38 1.60
C HIS A 419 16.01 -31.80 0.65
N HIS A 420 16.33 -32.74 -0.23
CA HIS A 420 15.40 -33.42 -1.13
C HIS A 420 14.14 -33.93 -0.41
N HIS A 421 12.96 -33.66 -0.96
CA HIS A 421 11.92 -34.68 -1.13
C HIS A 421 11.06 -34.36 -2.37
N LEU A 422 11.29 -35.17 -3.42
CA LEU A 422 10.43 -35.33 -4.58
C LEU A 422 9.17 -36.09 -4.18
N ALA A 423 7.99 -35.54 -4.47
CA ALA A 423 6.77 -36.33 -4.65
C ALA A 423 5.77 -35.62 -5.59
N GLN A 424 5.93 -35.94 -6.88
CA GLN A 424 4.88 -36.18 -7.87
C GLN A 424 3.61 -35.32 -7.85
N SER A 425 3.52 -34.41 -8.83
CA SER A 425 2.31 -34.25 -9.63
C SER A 425 2.70 -34.10 -11.09
N LYS A 426 2.37 -35.13 -11.88
CA LYS A 426 2.59 -35.21 -13.32
C LYS A 426 1.49 -34.44 -14.06
N ASP A 427 1.89 -33.92 -15.21
CA ASP A 427 1.07 -33.51 -16.36
C ASP A 427 0.28 -32.20 -16.28
N LYS A 428 0.97 -31.12 -16.68
CA LYS A 428 0.58 -30.30 -17.83
C LYS A 428 1.79 -29.56 -18.38
N THR A 429 2.44 -30.18 -19.37
CA THR A 429 3.49 -29.62 -20.21
C THR A 429 2.94 -28.48 -21.05
N MET A 430 3.21 -27.22 -20.66
CA MET A 430 3.09 -26.07 -21.55
C MET A 430 4.50 -25.60 -21.90
N LYS A 431 4.86 -25.78 -23.18
CA LYS A 431 6.19 -25.50 -23.73
C LYS A 431 6.59 -24.04 -23.50
N LEU A 432 7.64 -23.86 -22.70
CA LEU A 432 8.37 -22.62 -22.49
C LEU A 432 9.26 -22.35 -23.71
N THR A 433 8.69 -21.86 -24.81
CA THR A 433 9.48 -21.51 -26.01
C THR A 433 8.76 -20.48 -26.87
N LEU A 434 8.58 -19.24 -26.38
CA LEU A 434 8.17 -18.07 -27.20
C LEU A 434 8.19 -16.76 -26.36
N THR A 435 9.32 -16.41 -25.74
CA THR A 435 9.49 -15.14 -25.00
C THR A 435 10.53 -14.19 -25.60
N SER A 436 11.11 -14.52 -26.76
CA SER A 436 12.12 -13.69 -27.42
C SER A 436 11.64 -12.94 -28.68
N THR A 437 10.37 -13.10 -29.09
CA THR A 437 9.86 -12.51 -30.36
C THR A 437 8.70 -11.52 -30.19
N LEU A 438 8.19 -11.31 -28.98
CA LEU A 438 7.08 -10.36 -28.72
C LEU A 438 7.51 -8.94 -28.36
N ILE A 439 8.80 -8.71 -28.09
CA ILE A 439 9.34 -7.39 -27.71
C ILE A 439 9.65 -6.52 -28.96
N ALA A 440 9.82 -7.12 -30.13
CA ALA A 440 10.12 -6.41 -31.38
C ALA A 440 8.88 -6.04 -32.22
N SER A 441 7.71 -6.64 -31.94
CA SER A 441 6.51 -6.46 -32.76
C SER A 441 5.51 -5.44 -32.19
N GLY A 442 5.67 -5.04 -30.92
CA GLY A 442 4.79 -4.07 -30.25
C GLY A 442 5.01 -2.61 -30.64
N ILE A 443 6.11 -2.29 -31.32
CA ILE A 443 6.48 -0.90 -31.69
C ILE A 443 5.92 -0.49 -33.06
N ALA A 444 5.46 -1.45 -33.89
CA ALA A 444 5.02 -1.17 -35.26
C ALA A 444 3.49 -1.13 -35.48
N LEU A 445 2.68 -1.39 -34.44
CA LEU A 445 1.21 -1.49 -34.58
C LEU A 445 0.42 -0.43 -33.77
N ALA A 446 1.05 0.70 -33.43
CA ALA A 446 0.41 1.80 -32.70
C ALA A 446 -0.02 2.99 -33.60
N THR A 447 0.15 2.90 -34.92
CA THR A 447 -0.09 4.02 -35.86
C THR A 447 -1.30 3.85 -36.77
N LEU A 448 -2.29 3.04 -36.39
CA LEU A 448 -3.60 3.04 -37.04
C LEU A 448 -4.70 3.29 -36.00
N THR A 449 -5.00 4.57 -35.81
CA THR A 449 -6.17 5.10 -35.14
C THR A 449 -7.47 4.64 -35.80
N GLY A 450 -8.48 4.32 -34.99
CA GLY A 450 -9.85 4.18 -35.46
C GLY A 450 -10.83 3.87 -34.33
N ALA A 451 -11.24 4.91 -33.62
CA ALA A 451 -12.46 5.05 -32.81
C ALA A 451 -12.95 3.81 -32.00
N ALA A 452 -12.77 3.87 -30.68
CA ALA A 452 -13.68 3.21 -29.75
C ALA A 452 -14.02 4.18 -28.61
N GLN A 453 -15.24 4.68 -28.66
CA GLN A 453 -15.91 5.58 -27.75
C GLN A 453 -15.90 4.98 -26.33
N ALA A 454 -15.12 5.55 -25.40
CA ALA A 454 -15.22 5.14 -24.00
C ALA A 454 -16.52 5.71 -23.42
N LYS A 455 -17.54 4.87 -23.28
CA LYS A 455 -18.68 5.15 -22.39
C LYS A 455 -18.17 5.36 -20.95
N GLY A 456 -18.85 6.23 -20.21
CA GLY A 456 -18.31 6.97 -19.06
C GLY A 456 -17.77 6.15 -17.87
N ARG A 457 -17.31 6.87 -16.84
CA ARG A 457 -16.76 6.34 -15.57
C ARG A 457 -17.79 6.41 -14.44
N LEU A 458 -17.63 5.58 -13.42
CA LEU A 458 -18.36 5.71 -12.15
C LEU A 458 -17.42 5.39 -10.96
N VAL A 459 -17.34 6.29 -9.98
CA VAL A 459 -16.62 6.05 -8.73
C VAL A 459 -17.60 5.93 -7.56
N VAL A 460 -17.48 4.85 -6.81
CA VAL A 460 -18.39 4.54 -5.69
C VAL A 460 -17.65 4.54 -4.35
N TYR A 461 -18.11 5.35 -3.40
CA TYR A 461 -17.79 5.17 -2.00
C TYR A 461 -18.67 4.08 -1.42
N CYS A 462 -18.07 2.97 -1.05
CA CYS A 462 -18.83 1.80 -0.59
C CYS A 462 -18.62 1.56 0.90
N SER A 463 -19.72 1.44 1.65
CA SER A 463 -19.71 1.20 3.10
C SER A 463 -20.25 -0.17 3.51
N ALA A 464 -20.45 -1.06 2.54
CA ALA A 464 -20.73 -2.48 2.75
C ALA A 464 -19.45 -3.34 2.91
N THR A 465 -19.59 -4.67 2.81
CA THR A 465 -18.45 -5.61 2.73
C THR A 465 -17.68 -5.42 1.42
N ASN A 466 -16.38 -5.74 1.38
CA ASN A 466 -15.58 -5.57 0.16
C ASN A 466 -16.15 -6.42 -0.98
N GLU A 467 -16.56 -7.64 -0.65
CA GLU A 467 -17.10 -8.64 -1.55
C GLU A 467 -18.39 -8.14 -2.22
N MET A 468 -19.28 -7.50 -1.44
CA MET A 468 -20.50 -6.89 -1.98
C MET A 468 -20.17 -5.67 -2.85
N CYS A 469 -19.27 -4.79 -2.42
CA CYS A 469 -18.86 -3.63 -3.20
C CYS A 469 -18.27 -4.03 -4.56
N GLU A 470 -17.39 -5.04 -4.58
CA GLU A 470 -16.75 -5.55 -5.79
C GLU A 470 -17.76 -6.24 -6.71
N ALA A 471 -18.61 -7.13 -6.17
CA ALA A 471 -19.62 -7.83 -6.96
C ALA A 471 -20.58 -6.85 -7.66
N GLU A 472 -21.08 -5.86 -6.92
CA GLU A 472 -22.05 -4.88 -7.43
C GLU A 472 -21.45 -3.94 -8.47
N THR A 473 -20.30 -3.35 -8.17
CA THR A 473 -19.66 -2.41 -9.09
C THR A 473 -19.19 -3.10 -10.35
N LYS A 474 -18.63 -4.31 -10.25
CA LYS A 474 -18.22 -5.10 -11.41
C LYS A 474 -19.41 -5.49 -12.29
N ALA A 475 -20.48 -6.03 -11.70
CA ALA A 475 -21.65 -6.44 -12.48
C ALA A 475 -22.33 -5.24 -13.17
N PHE A 476 -22.39 -4.09 -12.49
CA PHE A 476 -22.84 -2.86 -13.11
C PHE A 476 -21.95 -2.45 -14.29
N GLY A 477 -20.63 -2.45 -14.11
CA GLY A 477 -19.68 -2.08 -15.15
C GLY A 477 -19.78 -2.98 -16.38
N ASP A 478 -19.89 -4.29 -16.17
CA ASP A 478 -20.07 -5.29 -17.23
C ASP A 478 -21.41 -5.11 -17.97
N LYS A 479 -22.49 -4.82 -17.25
CA LYS A 479 -23.85 -4.70 -17.82
C LYS A 479 -24.05 -3.43 -18.63
N TYR A 480 -23.55 -2.30 -18.12
CA TYR A 480 -23.77 -0.99 -18.70
C TYR A 480 -22.57 -0.48 -19.53
N ASP A 481 -21.51 -1.28 -19.65
CA ASP A 481 -20.28 -0.91 -20.38
C ASP A 481 -19.68 0.39 -19.81
N VAL A 482 -19.59 0.44 -18.47
CA VAL A 482 -19.12 1.59 -17.67
C VAL A 482 -17.89 1.19 -16.86
N LYS A 483 -16.83 2.02 -16.89
CA LYS A 483 -15.66 1.77 -16.03
C LYS A 483 -15.96 2.13 -14.59
N THR A 484 -15.99 1.15 -13.71
CA THR A 484 -16.26 1.33 -12.28
C THR A 484 -15.01 1.22 -11.42
N SER A 485 -14.90 2.07 -10.41
CA SER A 485 -13.98 1.85 -9.28
C SER A 485 -14.68 2.13 -7.95
N PHE A 486 -14.21 1.52 -6.87
CA PHE A 486 -14.76 1.76 -5.55
C PHE A 486 -13.70 1.94 -4.47
N ILE A 487 -14.04 2.73 -3.46
CA ILE A 487 -13.22 2.91 -2.25
C ILE A 487 -14.07 2.45 -1.07
N ARG A 488 -13.59 1.42 -0.35
CA ARG A 488 -14.29 0.87 0.81
C ARG A 488 -13.89 1.60 2.09
N ASN A 489 -14.89 2.12 2.82
CA ASN A 489 -14.73 2.79 4.12
C ASN A 489 -15.98 2.56 4.98
N GLY A 490 -15.87 2.62 6.31
CA GLY A 490 -17.04 2.57 7.20
C GLY A 490 -17.90 3.83 7.05
N SER A 491 -19.22 3.75 7.26
CA SER A 491 -20.15 4.86 6.99
C SER A 491 -19.76 6.18 7.67
N GLY A 492 -19.28 6.14 8.92
CA GLY A 492 -18.82 7.34 9.63
C GLY A 492 -17.56 7.95 9.01
N SER A 493 -16.59 7.12 8.61
CA SER A 493 -15.41 7.59 7.87
C SER A 493 -15.74 8.11 6.47
N THR A 494 -16.73 7.52 5.79
CA THR A 494 -17.20 7.97 4.49
C THR A 494 -17.85 9.35 4.60
N LEU A 495 -18.69 9.59 5.61
CA LEU A 495 -19.27 10.92 5.87
C LEU A 495 -18.18 11.98 6.05
N ALA A 496 -17.19 11.71 6.91
CA ALA A 496 -16.09 12.64 7.15
C ALA A 496 -15.31 12.97 5.88
N LYS A 497 -15.12 11.96 5.01
CA LYS A 497 -14.47 12.11 3.69
C LYS A 497 -15.33 12.94 2.73
N VAL A 498 -16.63 12.67 2.64
CA VAL A 498 -17.56 13.44 1.79
C VAL A 498 -17.64 14.91 2.23
N ASP A 499 -17.68 15.21 3.53
CA ASP A 499 -17.65 16.59 4.02
C ASP A 499 -16.32 17.29 3.72
N ALA A 500 -15.19 16.58 3.90
CA ALA A 500 -13.87 17.12 3.55
C ALA A 500 -13.74 17.42 2.04
N GLU A 501 -14.38 16.63 1.20
CA GLU A 501 -14.33 16.72 -0.26
C GLU A 501 -15.46 17.56 -0.88
N LYS A 502 -16.32 18.21 -0.08
CA LYS A 502 -17.54 18.88 -0.57
C LYS A 502 -17.35 19.92 -1.67
N LYS A 503 -16.17 20.51 -1.81
CA LYS A 503 -15.84 21.47 -2.88
C LYS A 503 -15.40 20.79 -4.19
N ASN A 504 -14.90 19.56 -4.11
CA ASN A 504 -14.38 18.80 -5.22
C ASN A 504 -14.56 17.29 -4.93
N PRO A 505 -15.79 16.76 -5.09
CA PRO A 505 -16.07 15.37 -4.79
C PRO A 505 -15.25 14.44 -5.70
N GLN A 506 -14.65 13.42 -5.10
CA GLN A 506 -13.85 12.42 -5.82
C GLN A 506 -14.67 11.18 -6.20
N ALA A 507 -15.85 10.99 -5.60
CA ALA A 507 -16.79 9.93 -5.95
C ALA A 507 -18.12 10.49 -6.49
N ASP A 508 -18.86 9.63 -7.17
CA ASP A 508 -20.16 9.95 -7.77
C ASP A 508 -21.32 9.45 -6.89
N VAL A 509 -21.17 8.26 -6.30
CA VAL A 509 -22.20 7.59 -5.49
C VAL A 509 -21.64 7.14 -4.16
N TRP A 510 -22.45 7.20 -3.11
CA TRP A 510 -22.23 6.48 -1.85
C TRP A 510 -23.20 5.30 -1.76
N TYR A 511 -22.67 4.08 -1.68
CA TYR A 511 -23.41 2.83 -1.63
C TYR A 511 -23.17 2.04 -0.34
N GLY A 512 -24.24 1.53 0.28
CA GLY A 512 -24.20 0.65 1.43
C GLY A 512 -23.87 1.33 2.77
N GLY A 513 -23.75 0.50 3.80
CA GLY A 513 -23.62 0.91 5.20
C GLY A 513 -24.88 1.58 5.75
N THR A 514 -24.87 1.92 7.04
CA THR A 514 -26.04 2.54 7.71
C THR A 514 -26.50 3.82 7.02
N LEU A 515 -27.83 4.04 7.00
CA LEU A 515 -28.46 5.23 6.43
C LEU A 515 -28.20 6.49 7.25
N ASP A 516 -27.98 6.42 8.57
CA ASP A 516 -27.88 7.62 9.43
C ASP A 516 -26.82 8.61 8.94
N PRO A 517 -25.58 8.18 8.61
CA PRO A 517 -24.57 9.08 8.04
C PRO A 517 -24.91 9.61 6.63
N GLN A 518 -25.69 8.86 5.84
CA GLN A 518 -26.18 9.35 4.54
C GLN A 518 -27.27 10.42 4.74
N SER A 519 -28.21 10.18 5.65
CA SER A 519 -29.22 11.16 6.07
C SER A 519 -28.56 12.45 6.58
N GLN A 520 -27.49 12.31 7.37
CA GLN A 520 -26.67 13.42 7.82
C GLN A 520 -26.02 14.20 6.66
N ALA A 521 -25.46 13.50 5.67
CA ALA A 521 -24.93 14.15 4.48
C ALA A 521 -26.02 14.92 3.71
N GLY A 522 -27.27 14.42 3.73
CA GLY A 522 -28.45 15.13 3.23
C GLY A 522 -28.73 16.43 3.95
N GLU A 523 -28.75 16.44 5.29
CA GLU A 523 -28.90 17.65 6.12
C GLU A 523 -27.80 18.68 5.85
N MET A 524 -26.57 18.20 5.63
CA MET A 524 -25.41 19.05 5.33
C MET A 524 -25.41 19.57 3.87
N GLY A 525 -26.41 19.19 3.06
CA GLY A 525 -26.53 19.61 1.66
C GLY A 525 -25.46 19.02 0.76
N LEU A 526 -24.93 17.84 1.10
CA LEU A 526 -23.84 17.14 0.40
C LEU A 526 -24.35 16.10 -0.61
N LEU A 527 -25.65 15.84 -0.66
CA LEU A 527 -26.27 14.85 -1.55
C LEU A 527 -27.10 15.50 -2.65
N GLN A 528 -27.23 14.80 -3.77
CA GLN A 528 -28.05 15.18 -4.91
C GLN A 528 -29.35 14.34 -4.90
N PRO A 529 -30.54 14.96 -4.98
CA PRO A 529 -31.79 14.22 -4.99
C PRO A 529 -31.98 13.46 -6.31
N TYR A 530 -32.44 12.22 -6.22
CA TYR A 530 -32.80 11.40 -7.37
C TYR A 530 -33.89 10.37 -7.02
N LYS A 531 -34.99 10.37 -7.76
CA LYS A 531 -36.07 9.41 -7.61
C LYS A 531 -35.93 8.30 -8.65
N SER A 532 -35.48 7.13 -8.22
CA SER A 532 -35.37 5.95 -9.08
C SER A 532 -36.75 5.42 -9.51
N PRO A 533 -36.92 4.93 -10.75
CA PRO A 533 -38.10 4.18 -11.16
C PRO A 533 -38.30 2.87 -10.37
N ASN A 534 -37.22 2.28 -9.82
CA ASN A 534 -37.31 1.05 -9.03
C ASN A 534 -37.82 1.27 -7.59
N LEU A 535 -38.04 2.53 -7.19
CA LEU A 535 -38.46 2.87 -5.83
C LEU A 535 -39.84 2.30 -5.46
N GLU A 536 -40.72 2.08 -6.45
CA GLU A 536 -42.03 1.48 -6.21
C GLU A 536 -41.95 0.03 -5.73
N GLN A 537 -40.87 -0.68 -6.11
CA GLN A 537 -40.60 -2.06 -5.72
C GLN A 537 -39.95 -2.16 -4.32
N VAL A 538 -39.49 -1.05 -3.76
CA VAL A 538 -38.99 -0.97 -2.40
C VAL A 538 -40.17 -0.99 -1.43
N MET A 539 -40.05 -1.76 -0.33
CA MET A 539 -41.02 -1.80 0.77
C MET A 539 -41.51 -0.38 1.13
N GLU A 540 -42.83 -0.20 1.24
CA GLU A 540 -43.45 1.13 1.40
C GLU A 540 -42.85 1.95 2.54
N LYS A 541 -42.60 1.31 3.69
CA LYS A 541 -41.98 1.93 4.87
C LYS A 541 -40.54 2.44 4.67
N PHE A 542 -39.86 2.06 3.59
CA PHE A 542 -38.45 2.37 3.33
C PHE A 542 -38.21 3.15 2.03
N ARG A 543 -39.26 3.72 1.40
CA ARG A 543 -39.12 4.47 0.14
C ARG A 543 -38.38 5.80 0.29
N ASP A 544 -38.58 6.53 1.39
CA ASP A 544 -37.80 7.75 1.70
C ASP A 544 -37.48 7.83 3.21
N PRO A 545 -36.57 6.97 3.70
CA PRO A 545 -36.34 6.77 5.12
C PRO A 545 -35.40 7.81 5.73
N ALA A 546 -34.74 8.64 4.92
CA ALA A 546 -33.86 9.70 5.41
C ALA A 546 -34.69 10.82 6.05
N LYS A 547 -34.08 11.57 6.97
CA LYS A 547 -34.78 12.66 7.66
C LYS A 547 -35.15 13.81 6.70
N VAL A 548 -34.20 14.23 5.86
CA VAL A 548 -34.47 15.19 4.80
C VAL A 548 -35.15 14.46 3.65
N LYS A 549 -36.46 14.68 3.50
CA LYS A 549 -37.27 14.09 2.43
C LYS A 549 -36.88 14.68 1.07
N GLY A 550 -37.11 13.91 0.02
CA GLY A 550 -36.81 14.30 -1.36
C GLY A 550 -35.97 13.28 -2.13
N ASN A 551 -35.89 12.03 -1.68
CA ASN A 551 -35.09 10.97 -2.31
C ASN A 551 -33.60 11.35 -2.42
N LEU A 552 -33.04 11.90 -1.34
CA LEU A 552 -31.59 12.14 -1.23
C LEU A 552 -30.83 10.83 -0.97
N SER A 553 -31.51 9.87 -0.33
CA SER A 553 -31.00 8.52 -0.04
C SER A 553 -32.12 7.51 -0.22
N SER A 554 -31.83 6.36 -0.83
CA SER A 554 -32.77 5.26 -1.00
C SER A 554 -32.34 4.03 -0.23
N ALA A 555 -33.31 3.26 0.29
CA ALA A 555 -33.04 2.00 0.99
C ALA A 555 -32.73 0.87 0.02
N VAL A 556 -31.64 0.15 0.28
CA VAL A 556 -31.20 -1.02 -0.50
C VAL A 556 -31.44 -2.30 0.28
N TYR A 557 -31.10 -2.33 1.56
CA TYR A 557 -31.23 -3.53 2.40
C TYR A 557 -31.51 -3.15 3.86
N VAL A 558 -31.81 -4.14 4.70
CA VAL A 558 -32.00 -3.99 6.14
C VAL A 558 -31.07 -4.94 6.90
N GLY A 559 -30.35 -4.41 7.87
CA GLY A 559 -29.46 -5.17 8.75
C GLY A 559 -29.99 -5.20 10.18
N ILE A 560 -30.16 -6.39 10.75
CA ILE A 560 -30.70 -6.54 12.11
C ILE A 560 -29.56 -6.50 13.12
N LEU A 561 -29.63 -5.59 14.09
CA LEU A 561 -28.65 -5.52 15.15
C LEU A 561 -28.87 -6.68 16.14
N GLY A 562 -27.79 -7.29 16.61
CA GLY A 562 -27.83 -8.28 17.68
C GLY A 562 -26.43 -8.60 18.16
N PHE A 563 -26.24 -9.84 18.61
CA PHE A 563 -24.91 -10.35 18.88
C PHE A 563 -24.81 -11.82 18.49
N GLY A 564 -23.62 -12.22 18.08
CA GLY A 564 -23.28 -13.62 17.89
C GLY A 564 -22.40 -14.13 19.02
N VAL A 565 -22.58 -15.40 19.37
CA VAL A 565 -21.82 -16.07 20.42
C VAL A 565 -21.04 -17.24 19.84
N ASN A 566 -19.76 -17.34 20.21
CA ASN A 566 -18.95 -18.52 19.88
C ASN A 566 -19.22 -19.62 20.91
N THR A 567 -19.94 -20.64 20.47
CA THR A 567 -20.40 -21.75 21.31
C THR A 567 -19.25 -22.62 21.86
N GLN A 568 -18.13 -22.72 21.15
CA GLN A 568 -16.95 -23.46 21.62
C GLN A 568 -16.25 -22.68 22.73
N ARG A 569 -15.97 -21.39 22.51
CA ARG A 569 -15.31 -20.54 23.50
C ARG A 569 -16.13 -20.35 24.78
N LEU A 570 -17.45 -20.21 24.66
CA LEU A 570 -18.33 -20.17 25.84
C LEU A 570 -18.25 -21.47 26.65
N LYS A 571 -18.23 -22.64 25.99
CA LYS A 571 -18.05 -23.94 26.66
C LYS A 571 -16.69 -24.07 27.33
N GLU A 572 -15.62 -23.69 26.64
CA GLU A 572 -14.24 -23.73 27.19
C GLU A 572 -14.09 -22.86 28.44
N LYS A 573 -14.76 -21.71 28.48
CA LYS A 573 -14.75 -20.79 29.62
C LYS A 573 -15.85 -21.04 30.65
N ASN A 574 -16.68 -22.06 30.44
CA ASN A 574 -17.84 -22.38 31.26
C ASN A 574 -18.78 -21.17 31.48
N LEU A 575 -19.03 -20.41 30.41
CA LEU A 575 -19.88 -19.22 30.40
C LEU A 575 -21.28 -19.58 29.86
N PRO A 576 -22.37 -19.06 30.45
CA PRO A 576 -23.71 -19.29 29.92
C PRO A 576 -23.93 -18.52 28.62
N VAL A 577 -24.92 -18.94 27.84
CA VAL A 577 -25.32 -18.25 26.60
C VAL A 577 -26.26 -17.09 26.95
N PRO A 578 -25.86 -15.81 26.72
CA PRO A 578 -26.72 -14.66 26.98
C PRO A 578 -27.88 -14.60 25.99
N LYS A 579 -29.07 -14.17 26.43
CA LYS A 579 -30.28 -14.06 25.58
C LYS A 579 -30.80 -12.64 25.44
N CYS A 580 -30.38 -11.75 26.33
CA CYS A 580 -30.89 -10.40 26.47
C CYS A 580 -29.71 -9.41 26.45
N TRP A 581 -29.95 -8.15 26.06
CA TRP A 581 -28.93 -7.10 26.14
C TRP A 581 -28.43 -6.94 27.57
N LYS A 582 -29.32 -6.98 28.56
CA LYS A 582 -28.96 -6.91 29.99
C LYS A 582 -28.08 -8.05 30.49
N ASP A 583 -28.04 -9.20 29.81
CA ASP A 583 -27.14 -10.28 30.21
C ASP A 583 -25.66 -9.89 29.99
N LEU A 584 -25.39 -9.06 28.99
CA LEU A 584 -24.03 -8.70 28.58
C LEU A 584 -23.28 -7.86 29.64
N THR A 585 -23.97 -7.31 30.64
CA THR A 585 -23.34 -6.57 31.75
C THR A 585 -22.93 -7.48 32.92
N LYS A 586 -23.27 -8.77 32.89
CA LYS A 586 -22.87 -9.72 33.94
C LYS A 586 -21.34 -9.84 34.00
N PRO A 587 -20.73 -9.86 35.19
CA PRO A 587 -19.27 -9.86 35.35
C PRO A 587 -18.58 -11.11 34.81
N GLU A 588 -19.32 -12.20 34.57
CA GLU A 588 -18.83 -13.42 33.95
C GLU A 588 -18.29 -13.21 32.51
N TYR A 589 -18.79 -12.19 31.79
CA TYR A 589 -18.33 -11.87 30.42
C TYR A 589 -17.15 -10.90 30.37
N LYS A 590 -16.45 -10.69 31.50
CA LYS A 590 -15.35 -9.72 31.57
C LYS A 590 -14.24 -10.04 30.56
N GLY A 591 -14.02 -9.12 29.60
CA GLY A 591 -13.02 -9.30 28.55
C GLY A 591 -13.45 -10.25 27.43
N GLU A 592 -14.73 -10.61 27.35
CA GLU A 592 -15.26 -11.57 26.37
C GLU A 592 -16.23 -10.96 25.37
N ILE A 593 -16.41 -9.64 25.41
CA ILE A 593 -17.30 -8.90 24.51
C ILE A 593 -16.48 -8.00 23.59
N GLN A 594 -16.87 -7.93 22.33
CA GLN A 594 -16.39 -6.91 21.40
C GLN A 594 -17.55 -6.19 20.72
N ILE A 595 -17.39 -4.90 20.51
CA ILE A 595 -18.28 -4.02 19.75
C ILE A 595 -17.41 -3.01 19.00
N ALA A 596 -17.91 -2.40 17.93
CA ALA A 596 -17.17 -1.36 17.24
C ALA A 596 -17.22 0.01 17.97
N ASP A 597 -16.35 0.94 17.60
CA ASP A 597 -16.36 2.33 18.09
C ASP A 597 -17.38 3.16 17.28
N PRO A 598 -18.37 3.82 17.92
CA PRO A 598 -19.41 4.59 17.23
C PRO A 598 -18.88 5.83 16.50
N GLN A 599 -17.64 6.27 16.76
CA GLN A 599 -17.01 7.37 16.01
C GLN A 599 -16.67 6.95 14.57
N SER A 600 -16.22 5.71 14.36
CA SER A 600 -15.82 5.20 13.04
C SER A 600 -16.83 4.23 12.42
N SER A 601 -17.70 3.60 13.22
CA SER A 601 -18.60 2.53 12.79
C SER A 601 -20.08 2.92 12.90
N GLY A 602 -20.82 2.76 11.79
CA GLY A 602 -22.27 2.92 11.77
C GLY A 602 -22.99 1.86 12.61
N THR A 603 -22.52 0.62 12.61
CA THR A 603 -23.07 -0.48 13.42
C THR A 603 -23.05 -0.15 14.92
N ALA A 604 -21.94 0.40 15.41
CA ALA A 604 -21.83 0.78 16.81
C ALA A 604 -22.70 1.99 17.16
N TYR A 605 -22.85 2.93 16.24
CA TYR A 605 -23.82 4.02 16.40
C TYR A 605 -25.26 3.49 16.44
N THR A 606 -25.60 2.52 15.59
CA THR A 606 -26.91 1.86 15.58
C THR A 606 -27.17 1.19 16.93
N ALA A 607 -26.16 0.55 17.54
CA ALA A 607 -26.27 -0.02 18.89
C ALA A 607 -26.51 1.06 19.95
N LEU A 608 -25.71 2.13 19.94
CA LEU A 608 -25.88 3.26 20.86
C LEU A 608 -27.29 3.87 20.78
N ALA A 609 -27.78 4.13 19.56
CA ALA A 609 -29.12 4.64 19.31
C ALA A 609 -30.22 3.64 19.68
N THR A 610 -29.98 2.34 19.49
CA THR A 610 -30.91 1.28 19.92
C THR A 610 -31.08 1.27 21.43
N PHE A 611 -29.98 1.32 22.19
CA PHE A 611 -30.05 1.35 23.65
C PHE A 611 -30.74 2.60 24.17
N ALA A 612 -30.42 3.77 23.60
CA ALA A 612 -31.08 5.02 23.95
C ALA A 612 -32.60 5.00 23.69
N GLN A 613 -33.07 4.27 22.67
CA GLN A 613 -34.49 4.12 22.37
C GLN A 613 -35.18 3.06 23.24
N LEU A 614 -34.47 1.99 23.61
CA LEU A 614 -35.01 0.94 24.47
C LEU A 614 -35.25 1.42 25.90
N TRP A 615 -34.33 2.22 26.46
CA TRP A 615 -34.30 2.53 27.89
C TRP A 615 -34.28 4.03 28.22
N GLY A 616 -34.21 4.90 27.21
CA GLY A 616 -33.92 6.32 27.42
C GLY A 616 -32.41 6.55 27.57
N GLU A 617 -31.98 7.81 27.36
CA GLU A 617 -30.56 8.14 27.27
C GLU A 617 -29.80 7.83 28.58
N ASP A 618 -30.30 8.24 29.74
CA ASP A 618 -29.57 8.06 31.00
C ASP A 618 -29.36 6.57 31.35
N GLN A 619 -30.42 5.77 31.27
CA GLN A 619 -30.32 4.32 31.53
C GLN A 619 -29.47 3.60 30.48
N ALA A 620 -29.50 4.03 29.22
CA ALA A 620 -28.65 3.48 28.17
C ALA A 620 -27.17 3.75 28.46
N PHE A 621 -26.84 4.94 28.96
CA PHE A 621 -25.46 5.29 29.30
C PHE A 621 -24.97 4.57 30.56
N ASP A 622 -25.82 4.35 31.55
CA ASP A 622 -25.50 3.50 32.70
C ASP A 622 -25.26 2.05 32.28
N TYR A 623 -26.09 1.51 31.38
CA TYR A 623 -25.87 0.20 30.78
C TYR A 623 -24.54 0.14 30.02
N LEU A 624 -24.23 1.15 29.19
CA LEU A 624 -23.00 1.19 28.41
C LEU A 624 -21.74 1.26 29.29
N LYS A 625 -21.80 1.96 30.43
CA LYS A 625 -20.73 1.97 31.43
C LYS A 625 -20.51 0.57 32.03
N GLN A 626 -21.59 -0.14 32.36
CA GLN A 626 -21.49 -1.52 32.85
C GLN A 626 -20.99 -2.49 31.77
N LEU A 627 -21.46 -2.34 30.54
CA LEU A 627 -21.03 -3.14 29.39
C LEU A 627 -19.54 -2.92 29.10
N ASN A 628 -19.06 -1.68 29.21
CA ASN A 628 -17.66 -1.31 28.98
C ASN A 628 -16.69 -2.11 29.86
N ALA A 629 -17.08 -2.45 31.09
CA ALA A 629 -16.27 -3.30 31.98
C ALA A 629 -16.03 -4.71 31.42
N ASN A 630 -16.91 -5.17 30.52
CA ASN A 630 -16.83 -6.48 29.87
C ASN A 630 -16.26 -6.43 28.44
N VAL A 631 -16.17 -5.23 27.84
CA VAL A 631 -15.63 -5.05 26.48
C VAL A 631 -14.11 -5.23 26.49
N SER A 632 -13.62 -6.19 25.72
CA SER A 632 -12.18 -6.40 25.51
C SER A 632 -11.58 -5.36 24.56
N GLN A 633 -12.34 -4.99 23.53
CA GLN A 633 -11.88 -4.06 22.50
C GLN A 633 -13.04 -3.36 21.78
N TYR A 634 -12.89 -2.05 21.57
CA TYR A 634 -13.68 -1.30 20.60
C TYR A 634 -13.01 -1.36 19.22
N THR A 635 -13.58 -2.16 18.33
CA THR A 635 -13.04 -2.34 16.96
C THR A 635 -13.38 -1.15 16.08
N LYS A 636 -12.58 -0.87 15.04
CA LYS A 636 -12.88 0.26 14.13
C LYS A 636 -14.00 -0.05 13.14
N SER A 637 -14.08 -1.31 12.70
CA SER A 637 -15.03 -1.80 11.71
C SER A 637 -16.20 -2.49 12.39
N GLY A 638 -17.43 -2.21 11.95
CA GLY A 638 -18.66 -2.84 12.47
C GLY A 638 -18.74 -4.35 12.28
N ILE A 639 -18.05 -4.89 11.28
CA ILE A 639 -18.04 -6.33 10.95
C ILE A 639 -16.97 -7.10 11.76
N ALA A 640 -15.96 -6.40 12.31
CA ALA A 640 -14.85 -7.05 13.00
C ALA A 640 -15.27 -7.93 14.19
N PRO A 641 -16.26 -7.53 15.03
CA PRO A 641 -16.75 -8.38 16.12
C PRO A 641 -17.29 -9.74 15.63
N ALA A 642 -17.91 -9.80 14.45
CA ALA A 642 -18.41 -11.04 13.88
C ALA A 642 -17.28 -12.00 13.48
N ARG A 643 -16.27 -11.48 12.77
CA ARG A 643 -15.07 -12.24 12.37
C ARG A 643 -14.25 -12.70 13.58
N ASN A 644 -14.10 -11.85 14.58
CA ASN A 644 -13.34 -12.17 15.79
C ASN A 644 -14.08 -13.23 16.63
N ALA A 645 -15.42 -13.16 16.70
CA ALA A 645 -16.21 -14.21 17.32
C ALA A 645 -16.10 -15.53 16.54
N ALA A 646 -16.16 -15.48 15.20
CA ALA A 646 -16.01 -16.67 14.34
C ALA A 646 -14.68 -17.40 14.59
N ARG A 647 -13.59 -16.64 14.76
CA ARG A 647 -12.24 -17.14 15.05
C ARG A 647 -12.02 -17.56 16.51
N GLY A 648 -12.99 -17.31 17.39
CA GLY A 648 -12.87 -17.57 18.81
C GLY A 648 -11.92 -16.61 19.54
N GLU A 649 -11.66 -15.42 19.00
CA GLU A 649 -10.86 -14.37 19.66
C GLU A 649 -11.66 -13.67 20.77
N THR A 650 -12.98 -13.59 20.61
CA THR A 650 -13.95 -13.10 21.59
C THR A 650 -15.11 -14.09 21.73
N ALA A 651 -15.71 -14.22 22.91
CA ALA A 651 -16.86 -15.13 23.06
C ALA A 651 -18.14 -14.51 22.48
N ILE A 652 -18.30 -13.20 22.61
CA ILE A 652 -19.49 -12.47 22.18
C ILE A 652 -19.04 -11.29 21.31
N GLY A 653 -19.68 -11.13 20.16
CA GLY A 653 -19.54 -9.94 19.32
C GLY A 653 -20.89 -9.26 19.14
N ILE A 654 -20.97 -7.96 19.37
CA ILE A 654 -22.14 -7.14 19.07
C ILE A 654 -21.98 -6.57 17.66
N GLY A 655 -22.98 -6.81 16.80
CA GLY A 655 -22.93 -6.43 15.39
C GLY A 655 -24.21 -6.76 14.65
N PHE A 656 -24.20 -6.71 13.32
CA PHE A 656 -25.37 -7.10 12.54
C PHE A 656 -25.41 -8.61 12.32
N LEU A 657 -26.58 -9.22 12.56
CA LEU A 657 -26.74 -10.67 12.56
C LEU A 657 -26.44 -11.33 11.22
N HIS A 658 -26.61 -10.61 10.10
CA HIS A 658 -26.28 -11.14 8.76
C HIS A 658 -24.79 -11.46 8.59
N ASP A 659 -23.89 -10.72 9.27
CA ASP A 659 -22.45 -11.01 9.25
C ASP A 659 -22.16 -12.35 9.94
N TYR A 660 -22.88 -12.65 11.03
CA TYR A 660 -22.75 -13.92 11.74
C TYR A 660 -23.38 -15.08 10.98
N SER A 661 -24.46 -14.86 10.22
CA SER A 661 -25.03 -15.88 9.33
C SER A 661 -24.01 -16.33 8.30
N LEU A 662 -23.25 -15.39 7.74
CA LEU A 662 -22.18 -15.67 6.78
C LEU A 662 -21.07 -16.51 7.40
N GLU A 663 -20.53 -16.08 8.54
CA GLU A 663 -19.46 -16.81 9.22
C GLU A 663 -19.92 -18.21 9.67
N LYS A 664 -21.19 -18.34 10.09
CA LYS A 664 -21.78 -19.63 10.46
C LYS A 664 -21.90 -20.58 9.27
N GLU A 665 -22.33 -20.09 8.11
CA GLU A 665 -22.36 -20.89 6.88
C GLU A 665 -20.95 -21.36 6.47
N GLN A 666 -19.93 -20.56 6.74
CA GLN A 666 -18.52 -20.93 6.53
C GLN A 666 -18.00 -21.96 7.55
N GLY A 667 -18.85 -22.43 8.48
CA GLY A 667 -18.52 -23.48 9.46
C GLY A 667 -18.07 -22.95 10.81
N ALA A 668 -18.13 -21.64 11.07
CA ALA A 668 -17.79 -21.10 12.38
C ALA A 668 -18.80 -21.57 13.45
N PRO A 669 -18.37 -21.88 14.68
CA PRO A 669 -19.22 -22.41 15.76
C PRO A 669 -20.07 -21.30 16.42
N LEU A 670 -20.83 -20.57 15.61
CA LEU A 670 -21.58 -19.38 16.02
C LEU A 670 -23.08 -19.67 16.22
N GLU A 671 -23.64 -19.04 17.23
CA GLU A 671 -25.08 -18.89 17.42
C GLU A 671 -25.45 -17.41 17.37
N LEU A 672 -26.52 -17.10 16.64
CA LEU A 672 -27.00 -15.74 16.40
C LEU A 672 -28.12 -15.44 17.37
N ILE A 673 -28.02 -14.31 18.08
CA ILE A 673 -28.97 -13.98 19.14
C ILE A 673 -29.61 -12.63 18.84
N SER A 674 -30.93 -12.68 18.59
CA SER A 674 -31.81 -11.52 18.59
C SER A 674 -32.28 -11.27 20.03
N PRO A 675 -31.92 -10.15 20.67
CA PRO A 675 -32.10 -10.01 22.11
C PRO A 675 -33.56 -9.88 22.57
N CYS A 676 -33.84 -10.40 23.76
CA CYS A 676 -35.20 -10.55 24.28
C CYS A 676 -35.96 -9.23 24.52
N GLU A 677 -35.25 -8.14 24.85
CA GLU A 677 -35.82 -6.80 25.01
C GLU A 677 -36.36 -6.24 23.69
N GLY A 678 -35.86 -6.78 22.57
CA GLY A 678 -36.00 -6.24 21.24
C GLY A 678 -34.72 -5.57 20.77
N THR A 679 -34.64 -5.29 19.48
CA THR A 679 -33.42 -4.74 18.87
C THR A 679 -33.72 -3.74 17.76
N GLY A 680 -32.76 -2.87 17.50
CA GLY A 680 -32.79 -1.97 16.36
C GLY A 680 -32.35 -2.65 15.08
N TYR A 681 -32.39 -1.88 14.01
CA TYR A 681 -31.97 -2.30 12.69
C TYR A 681 -31.35 -1.11 11.97
N GLU A 682 -30.50 -1.39 11.00
CA GLU A 682 -30.05 -0.40 10.03
C GLU A 682 -30.84 -0.53 8.73
N ILE A 683 -30.85 0.56 7.99
CA ILE A 683 -31.18 0.57 6.57
C ILE A 683 -29.87 0.81 5.81
N GLY A 684 -29.54 -0.07 4.86
CA GLY A 684 -28.48 0.13 3.89
C GLY A 684 -28.87 1.19 2.88
N GLY A 685 -28.12 2.28 2.77
CA GLY A 685 -28.47 3.40 1.89
C GLY A 685 -27.73 3.41 0.55
N VAL A 686 -28.33 4.02 -0.47
CA VAL A 686 -27.61 4.53 -1.65
C VAL A 686 -27.93 6.01 -1.85
N SER A 687 -26.91 6.82 -2.12
CA SER A 687 -27.04 8.28 -2.32
C SER A 687 -26.11 8.78 -3.41
N ILE A 688 -26.55 9.78 -4.20
CA ILE A 688 -25.69 10.46 -5.17
C ILE A 688 -25.00 11.64 -4.48
N LEU A 689 -23.69 11.79 -4.67
CA LEU A 689 -22.95 12.91 -4.09
C LEU A 689 -23.22 14.20 -4.88
N LYS A 690 -23.41 15.30 -4.17
CA LYS A 690 -23.58 16.61 -4.81
C LYS A 690 -22.28 17.02 -5.51
N GLY A 691 -22.40 17.37 -6.79
CA GLY A 691 -21.25 17.67 -7.64
C GLY A 691 -20.57 16.42 -8.24
N ALA A 692 -21.22 15.25 -8.20
CA ALA A 692 -20.78 14.04 -8.92
C ALA A 692 -20.37 14.37 -10.36
N ARG A 693 -19.19 13.90 -10.77
CA ARG A 693 -18.62 14.18 -12.10
C ARG A 693 -19.34 13.41 -13.20
N ASN A 694 -19.88 12.23 -12.87
CA ASN A 694 -20.56 11.32 -13.79
C ASN A 694 -22.03 11.11 -13.38
N LEU A 695 -22.84 12.16 -13.42
CA LEU A 695 -24.21 12.14 -12.88
C LEU A 695 -25.13 11.10 -13.54
N ASP A 696 -25.03 10.89 -14.86
CA ASP A 696 -25.90 9.93 -15.54
C ASP A 696 -25.58 8.48 -15.15
N ASN A 697 -24.29 8.15 -15.04
CA ASN A 697 -23.84 6.86 -14.53
C ASN A 697 -24.22 6.68 -13.05
N ALA A 698 -24.18 7.76 -12.25
CA ALA A 698 -24.60 7.73 -10.85
C ALA A 698 -26.08 7.38 -10.71
N LYS A 699 -26.95 8.00 -11.53
CA LYS A 699 -28.39 7.69 -11.59
C LYS A 699 -28.64 6.25 -12.02
N LEU A 700 -27.96 5.80 -13.09
CA LEU A 700 -28.03 4.41 -13.56
C LEU A 700 -27.59 3.43 -12.48
N PHE A 701 -26.58 3.76 -11.68
CA PHE A 701 -26.12 2.91 -10.59
C PHE A 701 -27.14 2.84 -9.45
N VAL A 702 -27.79 3.96 -9.09
CA VAL A 702 -28.90 3.94 -8.10
C VAL A 702 -30.02 3.02 -8.60
N ASP A 703 -30.37 3.13 -9.88
CA ASP A 703 -31.41 2.27 -10.48
C ASP A 703 -31.00 0.81 -10.48
N TRP A 704 -29.73 0.53 -10.79
CA TRP A 704 -29.15 -0.81 -10.73
C TRP A 704 -29.27 -1.41 -9.33
N VAL A 705 -28.74 -0.77 -8.29
CA VAL A 705 -28.70 -1.37 -6.93
C VAL A 705 -30.09 -1.51 -6.29
N LEU A 706 -31.09 -0.75 -6.75
CA LEU A 706 -32.48 -0.91 -6.33
C LEU A 706 -33.24 -1.99 -7.13
N SER A 707 -32.68 -2.45 -8.24
CA SER A 707 -33.28 -3.51 -9.05
C SER A 707 -33.27 -4.86 -8.34
N LYS A 708 -34.22 -5.71 -8.71
CA LYS A 708 -34.28 -7.11 -8.28
C LYS A 708 -32.95 -7.85 -8.50
N GLU A 709 -32.36 -7.67 -9.68
CA GLU A 709 -31.15 -8.38 -10.09
C GLU A 709 -29.95 -8.05 -9.19
N ALA A 710 -29.73 -6.78 -8.90
CA ALA A 710 -28.63 -6.34 -8.03
C ALA A 710 -28.84 -6.78 -6.58
N GLN A 711 -30.04 -6.62 -6.02
CA GLN A 711 -30.28 -7.04 -4.64
C GLN A 711 -30.10 -8.56 -4.45
N GLU A 712 -30.44 -9.37 -5.45
CA GLU A 712 -30.13 -10.81 -5.43
C GLU A 712 -28.62 -11.10 -5.60
N LEU A 713 -27.91 -10.30 -6.39
CA LEU A 713 -26.46 -10.42 -6.59
C LEU A 713 -25.70 -10.28 -5.27
N ALA A 714 -26.16 -9.40 -4.38
CA ALA A 714 -25.56 -9.15 -3.08
C ALA A 714 -25.37 -10.43 -2.25
N TRP A 715 -26.32 -11.38 -2.30
CA TRP A 715 -26.18 -12.66 -1.60
C TRP A 715 -25.64 -13.79 -2.49
N LYS A 716 -26.00 -13.82 -3.79
CA LYS A 716 -25.55 -14.87 -4.73
C LYS A 716 -24.04 -14.82 -5.02
N LYS A 717 -23.45 -13.63 -5.06
CA LYS A 717 -22.01 -13.42 -5.31
C LYS A 717 -21.33 -12.53 -4.27
N GLY A 718 -22.06 -11.56 -3.72
CA GLY A 718 -21.52 -10.59 -2.75
C GLY A 718 -21.38 -11.12 -1.32
N LYS A 719 -21.80 -12.38 -1.04
CA LYS A 719 -21.75 -13.02 0.29
C LYS A 719 -22.41 -12.18 1.40
N SER A 720 -23.47 -11.43 1.07
CA SER A 720 -24.22 -10.62 2.03
C SER A 720 -25.60 -11.20 2.28
N TYR A 721 -25.96 -11.48 3.54
CA TYR A 721 -27.27 -12.05 3.92
C TYR A 721 -28.20 -11.05 4.59
N GLN A 722 -28.13 -9.81 4.12
CA GLN A 722 -29.02 -8.75 4.55
C GLN A 722 -30.44 -8.99 4.01
N ILE A 723 -31.42 -8.40 4.70
CA ILE A 723 -32.81 -8.47 4.27
C ILE A 723 -33.01 -7.49 3.13
N LEU A 724 -33.40 -7.99 1.97
CA LEU A 724 -33.57 -7.19 0.77
C LEU A 724 -34.78 -6.26 0.91
N THR A 725 -34.68 -5.05 0.37
CA THR A 725 -35.79 -4.07 0.42
C THR A 725 -36.73 -4.17 -0.76
N ASN A 726 -36.27 -4.71 -1.89
CA ASN A 726 -37.07 -4.94 -3.08
C ASN A 726 -38.00 -6.14 -2.84
N THR A 727 -39.31 -5.90 -2.84
CA THR A 727 -40.33 -6.93 -2.53
C THR A 727 -40.46 -8.02 -3.59
N THR A 728 -39.84 -7.84 -4.77
CA THR A 728 -39.87 -8.82 -5.87
C THR A 728 -38.62 -9.70 -5.93
N ALA A 729 -37.59 -9.38 -5.12
CA ALA A 729 -36.31 -10.09 -5.08
C ALA A 729 -36.36 -11.34 -4.21
N GLU A 730 -35.62 -12.37 -4.63
CA GLU A 730 -35.45 -13.60 -3.85
C GLU A 730 -34.42 -13.39 -2.73
N THR A 731 -34.82 -13.61 -1.48
CA THR A 731 -33.93 -13.51 -0.32
C THR A 731 -33.14 -14.80 -0.08
N SER A 732 -31.89 -14.68 0.38
CA SER A 732 -31.08 -15.84 0.78
C SER A 732 -31.79 -16.72 1.82
N PRO A 733 -31.68 -18.06 1.74
CA PRO A 733 -32.15 -18.97 2.79
C PRO A 733 -31.50 -18.72 4.16
N ASN A 734 -30.31 -18.13 4.19
CA ASN A 734 -29.55 -17.81 5.41
C ASN A 734 -29.83 -16.38 5.92
N SER A 735 -30.70 -15.63 5.24
CA SER A 735 -31.18 -14.33 5.72
C SER A 735 -32.19 -14.51 6.85
N LEU A 736 -32.18 -13.57 7.79
CA LEU A 736 -33.26 -13.45 8.76
C LEU A 736 -34.55 -12.98 8.09
N LYS A 737 -35.70 -13.30 8.70
CA LYS A 737 -37.02 -12.78 8.29
C LYS A 737 -37.45 -11.69 9.26
N LEU A 738 -37.94 -10.57 8.72
CA LEU A 738 -38.39 -9.43 9.53
C LEU A 738 -39.50 -9.80 10.53
N ASP A 739 -40.42 -10.68 10.12
CA ASP A 739 -41.62 -11.03 10.90
C ASP A 739 -41.30 -11.90 12.12
N ASP A 740 -40.15 -12.58 12.14
CA ASP A 740 -39.70 -13.45 13.23
C ASP A 740 -38.95 -12.67 14.33
N LEU A 741 -38.77 -11.36 14.17
CA LEU A 741 -37.88 -10.53 14.98
C LEU A 741 -38.65 -9.50 15.81
N LYS A 742 -38.26 -9.37 17.08
CA LYS A 742 -38.75 -8.30 17.96
C LYS A 742 -37.97 -7.01 17.70
N LEU A 743 -38.43 -6.21 16.75
CA LEU A 743 -37.80 -4.94 16.41
C LEU A 743 -38.42 -3.77 17.19
N ILE A 744 -37.58 -2.82 17.59
CA ILE A 744 -38.06 -1.54 18.12
C ILE A 744 -38.63 -0.68 16.99
N ASN A 745 -39.56 0.21 17.33
CA ASN A 745 -39.99 1.27 16.41
C ASN A 745 -38.87 2.33 16.32
N TYR A 746 -37.89 2.06 15.47
CA TYR A 746 -36.68 2.87 15.36
C TYR A 746 -36.99 4.25 14.76
N ASP A 747 -36.76 5.32 15.54
CA ASP A 747 -36.92 6.71 15.14
C ASP A 747 -35.71 7.19 14.32
N MET A 748 -35.76 6.91 13.02
CA MET A 748 -34.73 7.30 12.05
C MET A 748 -34.63 8.83 11.90
N ASP A 749 -35.70 9.58 12.16
CA ASP A 749 -35.70 11.05 12.00
C ASP A 749 -34.92 11.73 13.13
N LYS A 750 -35.12 11.28 14.38
CA LYS A 750 -34.39 11.80 15.54
C LYS A 750 -32.94 11.31 15.55
N TYR A 751 -32.72 10.00 15.45
CA TYR A 751 -31.38 9.40 15.58
C TYR A 751 -30.55 9.49 14.29
N GLY A 752 -31.17 9.78 13.14
CA GLY A 752 -30.48 10.13 11.90
C GLY A 752 -30.03 11.60 11.83
N SER A 753 -30.34 12.42 12.84
CA SER A 753 -29.98 13.84 12.85
C SER A 753 -28.54 14.13 13.23
N THR A 754 -27.96 15.17 12.63
CA THR A 754 -26.58 15.61 12.91
C THR A 754 -26.35 15.88 14.39
N ASP A 755 -27.29 16.58 15.04
CA ASP A 755 -27.12 17.07 16.41
C ASP A 755 -27.19 15.94 17.42
N VAL A 756 -28.19 15.06 17.31
CA VAL A 756 -28.33 13.90 18.21
C VAL A 756 -27.15 12.95 18.04
N ARG A 757 -26.72 12.69 16.78
CA ARG A 757 -25.57 11.82 16.53
C ARG A 757 -24.29 12.36 17.18
N LYS A 758 -23.99 13.64 16.97
CA LYS A 758 -22.82 14.29 17.58
C LYS A 758 -22.90 14.28 19.10
N GLN A 759 -24.06 14.61 19.67
CA GLN A 759 -24.30 14.60 21.11
C GLN A 759 -24.04 13.22 21.71
N LEU A 760 -24.68 12.16 21.18
CA LEU A 760 -24.57 10.81 21.71
C LEU A 760 -23.13 10.27 21.61
N ILE A 761 -22.45 10.49 20.49
CA ILE A 761 -21.07 10.05 20.30
C ILE A 761 -20.14 10.79 21.26
N ASN A 762 -20.27 12.12 21.39
CA ASN A 762 -19.44 12.90 22.30
C ASN A 762 -19.66 12.48 23.75
N LYS A 763 -20.92 12.30 24.17
CA LYS A 763 -21.27 11.79 25.50
C LYS A 763 -20.69 10.40 25.73
N TRP A 764 -20.74 9.52 24.74
CA TRP A 764 -20.19 8.17 24.84
C TRP A 764 -18.66 8.19 25.00
N VAL A 765 -17.97 9.05 24.26
CA VAL A 765 -16.52 9.24 24.40
C VAL A 765 -16.19 9.74 25.81
N SER A 766 -16.89 10.76 26.32
CA SER A 766 -16.59 11.35 27.61
C SER A 766 -16.94 10.46 28.79
N GLU A 767 -18.10 9.79 28.76
CA GLU A 767 -18.65 9.08 29.92
C GLU A 767 -18.38 7.58 29.94
N VAL A 768 -18.21 6.95 28.77
CA VAL A 768 -18.05 5.49 28.67
C VAL A 768 -16.63 5.13 28.30
N LYS A 769 -16.10 5.72 27.22
CA LYS A 769 -14.75 5.37 26.73
C LYS A 769 -13.64 5.95 27.59
N MET A 770 -13.78 7.21 27.99
CA MET A 770 -12.80 7.96 28.79
C MET A 770 -13.22 8.13 30.26
N GLY A 771 -14.48 7.80 30.58
CA GLY A 771 -14.99 7.80 31.95
C GLY A 771 -14.29 6.71 32.76
N LYS A 772 -13.65 7.10 33.86
CA LYS A 772 -12.99 6.19 34.80
C LYS A 772 -13.99 5.46 35.69
#